data_AF-A0A1V5XYI0-F1
#
_entry.id   AF-A0A1V5XYI0-F1
#
_cell.length_a   1.000
_cell.length_b   1.000
_cell.length_c   1.000
_cell.angle_alpha   90.00
_cell.angle_beta   90.00
_cell.angle_gamma   90.00
#
_symmetry.space_group_name_H-M   'P 1'
#
loop_
_entity.id
_entity.type
_entity.pdbx_description
1 polymer ?
#
loop_
_entity_poly.entity_id
_entity_poly.type
_entity_poly.pdbx_seq_one_letter_code
_entity_poly.pdbx_strand_id
1 'polypeptide(L)'
;MNGLIRDNGGRRFALFALLAMAVSGIFGAAMIGITRGHAVFPLDDSYIHFQYARRLAQGHLFEYTDRGGFSTGSTSILYPLLLSPFFVIGVKGAAIIPVAFAFGVFCFCMTAYLIYLSGRIIAHERVGMLAALLFLLNGHLAWSHLSGMETGLFGLLLAAGMYYIVRWWVERRGGQVGLAFFFLMLAALTRPEGFIILITALIYILPRAWGIHGSRSLKLVLSLLPFAIYMLLVRLATGGFSTSGVVAKSIWSAPYYTAWERLARLADNFAYIFAGYYGNLSNNYFPDWAFFPMFPTGALYPFMIFPPGFLLLSVLGAAVSGARERANGQFGPTLLMALCLLAGLASVTISEVVPVHFFRYLVPFQSFFLVLASLGLYESAKFFEAHSARVFRIAGWIFSLLLLPSLIYWAYIYGENCNDIFQQHRRMSWWIKDNTPPDAVIGVTDTGVIGYFSERRVYDFVGLTTPNQARHWRQGFGSAYERLEHLADDQLPDYIVTFPFVWAENNLLGQPLYNATLQKNMTTMSNDFVIYRQDWSFIRKGELPLNPPEGMILSDQLDVADLAQEAAHRFVAREAAERPTGWKFPNPRNFVFLAESGGRLIADGGRDLTESQIFTVRLAPGAPARLIARVEAERSALAEVFINGERAGNLEAADEKKGEWQEPFLDIPASLIREEQCQIRIVHHPESRAPFHVYHYWIYQAK
;
A
#
# COMPACT_ATOMS: atom_id res chain seq x y z
N MET A 1 31.24 32.60 -23.11
CA MET A 1 30.35 31.61 -22.45
C MET A 1 30.67 30.13 -22.77
N ASN A 2 31.89 29.78 -23.23
CA ASN A 2 32.34 28.38 -23.42
C ASN A 2 33.23 27.85 -22.26
N GLY A 3 33.32 28.56 -21.14
CA GLY A 3 34.18 28.23 -19.99
C GLY A 3 33.51 27.52 -18.81
N LEU A 4 32.18 27.35 -18.81
CA LEU A 4 31.40 26.83 -17.67
C LEU A 4 31.34 25.29 -17.57
N ILE A 5 31.99 24.57 -18.49
CA ILE A 5 31.93 23.09 -18.57
C ILE A 5 33.29 22.43 -18.25
N ARG A 6 34.40 23.19 -18.16
CA ARG A 6 35.72 22.61 -17.87
C ARG A 6 36.05 22.62 -16.38
N ASP A 7 36.14 21.41 -15.83
CA ASP A 7 37.27 20.94 -14.99
C ASP A 7 37.11 20.71 -13.48
N ASN A 8 35.89 20.54 -12.94
CA ASN A 8 35.72 19.99 -11.58
C ASN A 8 34.62 18.92 -11.43
N GLY A 9 33.91 18.56 -12.51
CA GLY A 9 32.80 17.59 -12.47
C GLY A 9 33.21 16.22 -11.93
N GLY A 10 34.36 15.70 -12.40
CA GLY A 10 34.90 14.42 -11.92
C GLY A 10 35.27 14.44 -10.44
N ARG A 11 35.88 15.54 -9.95
CA ARG A 11 36.23 15.70 -8.53
C ARG A 11 34.98 15.77 -7.64
N ARG A 12 33.95 16.50 -8.07
CA ARG A 12 32.66 16.59 -7.34
C ARG A 12 31.93 15.27 -7.32
N PHE A 13 31.88 14.57 -8.44
CA PHE A 13 31.30 13.22 -8.50
C PHE A 13 32.04 12.26 -7.57
N ALA A 14 33.38 12.23 -7.61
CA ALA A 14 34.18 11.39 -6.72
C ALA A 14 33.91 11.68 -5.23
N LEU A 15 33.76 12.96 -4.85
CA LEU A 15 33.40 13.35 -3.49
C LEU A 15 32.03 12.79 -3.07
N PHE A 16 31.00 12.95 -3.90
CA PHE A 16 29.67 12.44 -3.60
C PHE A 16 29.62 10.91 -3.59
N ALA A 17 30.36 10.26 -4.48
CA ALA A 17 30.50 8.81 -4.50
C ALA A 17 31.17 8.30 -3.21
N LEU A 18 32.26 8.92 -2.77
CA LEU A 18 32.93 8.58 -1.51
C LEU A 18 32.00 8.77 -0.31
N LEU A 19 31.26 9.88 -0.24
CA LEU A 19 30.32 10.13 0.84
C LEU A 19 29.13 9.14 0.81
N ALA A 20 28.57 8.87 -0.36
CA ALA A 20 27.49 7.88 -0.53
C ALA A 20 27.95 6.47 -0.12
N MET A 21 29.17 6.07 -0.50
CA MET A 21 29.76 4.80 -0.07
C MET A 21 30.00 4.76 1.43
N ALA A 22 30.51 5.83 2.03
CA ALA A 22 30.74 5.91 3.48
C ALA A 22 29.41 5.78 4.25
N VAL A 23 28.39 6.55 3.86
CA VAL A 23 27.05 6.47 4.46
C VAL A 23 26.45 5.08 4.28
N SER A 24 26.49 4.53 3.07
CA SER A 24 25.95 3.20 2.80
C SER A 24 26.72 2.10 3.54
N GLY A 25 28.03 2.28 3.72
CA GLY A 25 28.87 1.39 4.53
C GLY A 25 28.45 1.36 5.99
N ILE A 26 28.04 2.49 6.57
CA ILE A 26 27.49 2.55 7.95
C ILE A 26 26.21 1.72 8.05
N PHE A 27 25.29 1.86 7.08
CA PHE A 27 24.03 1.10 7.06
C PHE A 27 24.26 -0.40 6.83
N GLY A 28 25.15 -0.75 5.89
CA GLY A 28 25.55 -2.14 5.65
C GLY A 28 26.23 -2.77 6.87
N ALA A 29 27.10 -2.03 7.56
CA ALA A 29 27.72 -2.48 8.79
C ALA A 29 26.70 -2.65 9.93
N ALA A 30 25.72 -1.75 10.05
CA ALA A 30 24.64 -1.88 11.02
C ALA A 30 23.78 -3.12 10.75
N MET A 31 23.40 -3.37 9.50
CA MET A 31 22.70 -4.59 9.08
C MET A 31 23.47 -5.83 9.51
N ILE A 32 24.71 -5.99 9.02
CA ILE A 32 25.52 -7.19 9.28
C ILE A 32 25.86 -7.35 10.77
N GLY A 33 26.18 -6.26 11.47
CA GLY A 33 26.55 -6.27 12.87
C GLY A 33 25.38 -6.69 13.77
N ILE A 34 24.20 -6.10 13.58
CA ILE A 34 23.02 -6.36 14.42
C ILE A 34 22.41 -7.73 14.11
N THR A 35 22.37 -8.14 12.83
CA THR A 35 21.86 -9.47 12.44
C THR A 35 22.87 -10.60 12.65
N ARG A 36 24.05 -10.32 13.25
CA ARG A 36 25.13 -11.30 13.51
C ARG A 36 25.65 -12.01 12.26
N GLY A 37 25.82 -11.28 11.17
CA GLY A 37 26.41 -11.79 9.92
C GLY A 37 25.42 -12.04 8.79
N HIS A 38 24.12 -11.85 9.00
CA HIS A 38 23.10 -12.16 8.01
C HIS A 38 22.68 -10.94 7.17
N ALA A 39 22.89 -11.00 5.87
CA ALA A 39 22.34 -10.00 4.95
C ALA A 39 20.83 -10.21 4.80
N VAL A 40 20.03 -9.24 5.25
CA VAL A 40 18.56 -9.22 5.18
C VAL A 40 18.12 -7.76 5.09
N PHE A 41 17.25 -7.43 4.14
CA PHE A 41 16.69 -6.08 4.05
C PHE A 41 15.70 -5.74 5.18
N PRO A 42 15.51 -4.44 5.50
CA PRO A 42 14.68 -3.99 6.62
C PRO A 42 13.17 -4.11 6.36
N LEU A 43 12.75 -4.68 5.23
CA LEU A 43 11.35 -4.75 4.82
C LEU A 43 11.06 -6.10 4.16
N ASP A 44 9.91 -6.70 4.53
CA ASP A 44 9.38 -7.89 3.87
C ASP A 44 9.07 -7.63 2.38
N ASP A 45 8.46 -6.47 2.08
CA ASP A 45 8.04 -6.06 0.74
C ASP A 45 9.14 -6.16 -0.34
N SER A 46 10.42 -5.96 0.02
CA SER A 46 11.54 -6.00 -0.92
C SER A 46 11.62 -7.36 -1.63
N TYR A 47 11.27 -8.42 -0.92
CA TYR A 47 11.34 -9.78 -1.41
C TYR A 47 10.18 -10.12 -2.36
N ILE A 48 9.09 -9.35 -2.34
CA ILE A 48 8.04 -9.44 -3.37
C ILE A 48 8.66 -9.16 -4.74
N HIS A 49 9.46 -8.09 -4.87
CA HIS A 49 10.16 -7.77 -6.12
C HIS A 49 11.13 -8.86 -6.54
N PHE A 50 11.88 -9.43 -5.60
CA PHE A 50 12.85 -10.49 -5.89
C PHE A 50 12.14 -11.76 -6.37
N GLN A 51 10.98 -12.06 -5.79
CA GLN A 51 10.18 -13.19 -6.23
C GLN A 51 9.62 -12.98 -7.63
N TYR A 52 9.04 -11.82 -7.94
CA TYR A 52 8.62 -11.53 -9.32
C TYR A 52 9.80 -11.52 -10.30
N ALA A 53 10.97 -11.02 -9.91
CA ALA A 53 12.17 -11.05 -10.74
C ALA A 53 12.63 -12.49 -11.03
N ARG A 54 12.58 -13.36 -10.01
CA ARG A 54 12.87 -14.80 -10.13
C ARG A 54 11.88 -15.50 -11.06
N ARG A 55 10.58 -15.26 -10.89
CA ARG A 55 9.53 -15.84 -11.74
C ARG A 55 9.62 -15.35 -13.18
N LEU A 56 9.89 -14.06 -13.38
CA LEU A 56 10.15 -13.49 -14.71
C LEU A 56 11.35 -14.15 -15.39
N ALA A 57 12.45 -14.37 -14.67
CA ALA A 57 13.62 -15.09 -15.20
C ALA A 57 13.30 -16.55 -15.57
N GLN A 58 12.27 -17.14 -14.97
CA GLN A 58 11.76 -18.48 -15.28
C GLN A 58 10.71 -18.47 -16.42
N GLY A 59 10.38 -17.31 -16.99
CA GLY A 59 9.39 -17.18 -18.07
C GLY A 59 7.96 -16.88 -17.60
N HIS A 60 7.75 -16.67 -16.30
CA HIS A 60 6.44 -16.43 -15.69
C HIS A 60 6.24 -14.95 -15.35
N LEU A 61 5.75 -14.17 -16.32
CA LEU A 61 5.47 -12.74 -16.15
C LEU A 61 4.18 -12.51 -15.34
N PHE A 62 4.22 -11.65 -14.31
CA PHE A 62 3.09 -11.34 -13.40
C PHE A 62 2.55 -12.49 -12.57
N GLU A 63 3.23 -13.63 -12.53
CA GLU A 63 2.85 -14.77 -11.71
C GLU A 63 3.78 -14.87 -10.50
N TYR A 64 3.25 -14.70 -9.29
CA TYR A 64 4.07 -14.64 -8.07
C TYR A 64 4.57 -16.02 -7.60
N THR A 65 3.74 -17.04 -7.73
CA THR A 65 4.05 -18.42 -7.35
C THR A 65 3.48 -19.37 -8.40
N ASP A 66 3.93 -20.63 -8.40
CA ASP A 66 3.51 -21.59 -9.41
C ASP A 66 1.99 -21.78 -9.43
N ARG A 67 1.39 -21.63 -10.61
CA ARG A 67 -0.07 -21.64 -10.82
C ARG A 67 -0.82 -20.58 -9.99
N GLY A 68 -0.13 -19.53 -9.54
CA GLY A 68 -0.70 -18.46 -8.73
C GLY A 68 -1.55 -17.46 -9.51
N GLY A 69 -1.51 -17.50 -10.85
CA GLY A 69 -2.26 -16.59 -11.73
C GLY A 69 -1.68 -15.17 -11.79
N PHE A 70 -2.36 -14.30 -12.54
CA PHE A 70 -1.92 -12.92 -12.78
C PHE A 70 -2.12 -12.03 -11.54
N SER A 71 -1.04 -11.45 -11.03
CA SER A 71 -1.08 -10.46 -9.96
C SER A 71 -0.05 -9.35 -10.16
N THR A 72 -0.33 -8.18 -9.58
CA THR A 72 0.49 -6.96 -9.74
C THR A 72 1.05 -6.49 -8.40
N GLY A 73 1.36 -7.44 -7.50
CA GLY A 73 1.77 -7.18 -6.12
C GLY A 73 3.04 -6.34 -5.99
N SER A 74 3.99 -6.50 -6.92
CA SER A 74 5.18 -5.64 -7.00
C SER A 74 4.81 -4.17 -7.16
N THR A 75 3.65 -3.85 -7.79
CA THR A 75 3.23 -2.50 -8.21
C THR A 75 4.18 -1.82 -9.21
N SER A 76 5.46 -2.21 -9.21
CA SER A 76 6.52 -1.88 -10.15
C SER A 76 6.69 -2.94 -11.21
N ILE A 77 6.85 -2.52 -12.47
CA ILE A 77 7.20 -3.40 -13.59
C ILE A 77 8.70 -3.34 -13.84
N LEU A 78 9.25 -2.12 -13.80
CA LEU A 78 10.63 -1.88 -14.19
C LEU A 78 11.61 -2.51 -13.18
N TYR A 79 11.31 -2.47 -11.89
CA TYR A 79 12.26 -2.94 -10.88
C TYR A 79 12.49 -4.46 -10.92
N PRO A 80 11.45 -5.33 -10.92
CA PRO A 80 11.65 -6.76 -11.15
C PRO A 80 12.31 -7.07 -12.50
N LEU A 81 12.00 -6.32 -13.56
CA LEU A 81 12.63 -6.47 -14.87
C LEU A 81 14.13 -6.18 -14.86
N LEU A 82 14.58 -5.21 -14.06
CA LEU A 82 16.01 -4.91 -13.90
C LEU A 82 16.74 -5.92 -13.03
N LEU A 83 16.03 -6.58 -12.11
CA LEU A 83 16.60 -7.61 -11.24
C LEU A 83 16.60 -9.01 -11.89
N SER A 84 15.68 -9.30 -12.81
CA SER A 84 15.56 -10.62 -13.43
C SER A 84 16.82 -11.14 -14.15
N PRO A 85 17.68 -10.30 -14.79
CA PRO A 85 18.90 -10.80 -15.44
C PRO A 85 19.86 -11.47 -14.46
N PHE A 86 19.90 -11.03 -13.20
CA PHE A 86 20.74 -11.65 -12.17
C PHE A 86 20.30 -13.09 -11.86
N PHE A 87 18.99 -13.35 -11.89
CA PHE A 87 18.45 -14.70 -11.73
C PHE A 87 18.73 -15.58 -12.95
N VAL A 88 18.71 -15.02 -14.18
CA VAL A 88 19.06 -15.74 -15.41
C VAL A 88 20.52 -16.22 -15.37
N ILE A 89 21.45 -15.41 -14.87
CA ILE A 89 22.87 -15.78 -14.73
C ILE A 89 23.17 -16.62 -13.48
N GLY A 90 22.14 -17.03 -12.72
CA GLY A 90 22.26 -18.01 -11.64
C GLY A 90 22.36 -17.45 -10.22
N VAL A 91 22.08 -16.16 -9.98
CA VAL A 91 21.94 -15.64 -8.60
C VAL A 91 20.74 -16.32 -7.92
N LYS A 92 20.95 -16.89 -6.74
CA LYS A 92 19.93 -17.63 -5.97
C LYS A 92 19.85 -17.17 -4.52
N GLY A 93 18.66 -17.29 -3.93
CA GLY A 93 18.44 -17.04 -2.50
C GLY A 93 18.93 -15.67 -2.05
N ALA A 94 19.74 -15.64 -0.99
CA ALA A 94 20.21 -14.38 -0.39
C ALA A 94 21.26 -13.64 -1.23
N ALA A 95 21.84 -14.27 -2.27
CA ALA A 95 22.88 -13.64 -3.09
C ALA A 95 22.37 -12.41 -3.88
N ILE A 96 21.05 -12.25 -4.03
CA ILE A 96 20.46 -11.05 -4.64
C ILE A 96 20.56 -9.80 -3.75
N ILE A 97 20.68 -9.98 -2.43
CA ILE A 97 20.70 -8.90 -1.44
C ILE A 97 21.87 -7.93 -1.66
N PRO A 98 23.15 -8.39 -1.75
CA PRO A 98 24.26 -7.47 -2.04
C PRO A 98 24.13 -6.78 -3.40
N VAL A 99 23.54 -7.43 -4.41
CA VAL A 99 23.30 -6.83 -5.73
C VAL A 99 22.29 -5.68 -5.62
N ALA A 100 21.14 -5.94 -4.99
CA ALA A 100 20.11 -4.92 -4.78
C ALA A 100 20.60 -3.79 -3.87
N PHE A 101 21.42 -4.09 -2.86
CA PHE A 101 22.03 -3.09 -1.98
C PHE A 101 23.00 -2.20 -2.77
N ALA A 102 23.90 -2.78 -3.56
CA ALA A 102 24.81 -2.04 -4.42
C ALA A 102 24.08 -1.17 -5.47
N PHE A 103 22.97 -1.68 -6.02
CA PHE A 103 22.10 -0.91 -6.90
C PHE A 103 21.46 0.28 -6.17
N GLY A 104 21.03 0.09 -4.91
CA GLY A 104 20.57 1.16 -4.02
C GLY A 104 21.64 2.23 -3.79
N VAL A 105 22.89 1.83 -3.52
CA VAL A 105 24.04 2.75 -3.38
C VAL A 105 24.25 3.57 -4.66
N PHE A 106 24.19 2.91 -5.82
CA PHE A 106 24.28 3.58 -7.12
C PHE A 106 23.18 4.62 -7.29
N CYS A 107 21.92 4.26 -7.03
CA CYS A 107 20.79 5.17 -7.09
C CYS A 107 20.95 6.35 -6.12
N PHE A 108 21.40 6.10 -4.89
CA PHE A 108 21.63 7.13 -3.88
C PHE A 108 22.70 8.14 -4.32
N CYS A 109 23.86 7.65 -4.79
CA CYS A 109 24.94 8.48 -5.30
C CYS A 109 24.52 9.31 -6.53
N MET A 110 23.89 8.66 -7.52
CA MET A 110 23.49 9.32 -8.75
C MET A 110 22.39 10.36 -8.54
N THR A 111 21.44 10.08 -7.64
CA THR A 111 20.42 11.07 -7.24
C THR A 111 21.08 12.30 -6.65
N ALA A 112 22.01 12.14 -5.70
CA ALA A 112 22.76 13.25 -5.11
C ALA A 112 23.52 14.08 -6.17
N TYR A 113 24.14 13.42 -7.15
CA TYR A 113 24.85 14.11 -8.22
C TYR A 113 23.90 14.89 -9.15
N LEU A 114 22.75 14.32 -9.50
CA LEU A 114 21.75 14.97 -10.35
C LEU A 114 21.08 16.17 -9.67
N ILE A 115 20.82 16.10 -8.36
CA ILE A 115 20.31 17.27 -7.61
C ILE A 115 21.38 18.36 -7.48
N TYR A 116 22.66 17.99 -7.34
CA TYR A 116 23.77 18.95 -7.40
C TYR A 116 23.79 19.71 -8.73
N LEU A 117 23.72 18.97 -9.84
CA LEU A 117 23.72 19.56 -11.17
C LEU A 117 22.50 20.45 -11.39
N SER A 118 21.32 20.02 -10.94
CA SER A 118 20.07 20.78 -11.05
C SER A 118 20.15 22.09 -10.26
N GLY A 119 20.54 22.04 -8.98
CA GLY A 119 20.68 23.25 -8.15
C GLY A 119 21.76 24.22 -8.66
N ARG A 120 22.85 23.68 -9.24
CA ARG A 120 23.90 24.48 -9.89
C ARG A 120 23.36 25.26 -11.09
N ILE A 121 22.51 24.63 -11.91
CA ILE A 121 21.94 25.28 -13.11
C ILE A 121 20.83 26.27 -12.73
N ILE A 122 19.98 25.92 -11.76
CA ILE A 122 18.86 26.77 -11.33
C ILE A 122 19.35 28.08 -10.71
N ALA A 123 20.40 28.02 -9.88
CA ALA A 123 20.86 29.20 -9.14
C ALA A 123 22.38 29.31 -9.06
N HIS A 124 23.03 28.39 -8.34
CA HIS A 124 24.47 28.51 -8.05
C HIS A 124 25.06 27.17 -7.59
N GLU A 125 26.37 26.96 -7.79
CA GLU A 125 27.06 25.72 -7.37
C GLU A 125 26.83 25.39 -5.89
N ARG A 126 26.80 26.43 -5.04
CA ARG A 126 26.54 26.32 -3.60
C ARG A 126 25.18 25.72 -3.26
N VAL A 127 24.14 26.05 -4.04
CA VAL A 127 22.79 25.48 -3.86
C VAL A 127 22.82 24.00 -4.18
N GLY A 128 23.42 23.63 -5.31
CA GLY A 128 23.60 22.23 -5.68
C GLY A 128 24.41 21.44 -4.65
N MET A 129 25.52 22.01 -4.16
CA MET A 129 26.37 21.34 -3.16
C MET A 129 25.62 21.09 -1.86
N LEU A 130 24.88 22.09 -1.38
CA LEU A 130 24.11 21.94 -0.14
C LEU A 130 22.98 20.92 -0.32
N ALA A 131 22.22 20.97 -1.41
CA ALA A 131 21.16 20.00 -1.67
C ALA A 131 21.68 18.55 -1.69
N ALA A 132 22.81 18.31 -2.39
CA ALA A 132 23.45 17.00 -2.44
C ALA A 132 23.99 16.55 -1.07
N LEU A 133 24.62 17.45 -0.31
CA LEU A 133 25.14 17.14 1.02
C LEU A 133 24.01 16.79 2.00
N LEU A 134 22.94 17.59 2.02
CA LEU A 134 21.77 17.34 2.87
C LEU A 134 21.08 16.03 2.52
N PHE A 135 20.99 15.69 1.23
CA PHE A 135 20.43 14.42 0.79
C PHE A 135 21.27 13.24 1.26
N LEU A 136 22.59 13.30 1.09
CA LEU A 136 23.51 12.23 1.47
C LEU A 136 23.62 12.04 2.98
N LEU A 137 23.51 13.11 3.77
CA LEU A 137 23.57 13.05 5.24
C LEU A 137 22.23 12.74 5.90
N ASN A 138 21.13 12.70 5.14
CA ASN A 138 19.82 12.40 5.71
C ASN A 138 19.64 10.87 5.86
N GLY A 139 19.63 10.41 7.11
CA GLY A 139 19.51 8.99 7.44
C GLY A 139 18.21 8.33 6.97
N HIS A 140 17.09 9.06 6.95
CA HIS A 140 15.81 8.54 6.46
C HIS A 140 15.83 8.30 4.94
N LEU A 141 16.45 9.21 4.19
CA LEU A 141 16.63 9.07 2.76
C LEU A 141 17.60 7.91 2.45
N ALA A 142 18.68 7.78 3.22
CA ALA A 142 19.62 6.66 3.11
C ALA A 142 18.93 5.31 3.40
N TRP A 143 18.19 5.21 4.52
CA TRP A 143 17.40 4.02 4.89
C TRP A 143 16.51 3.56 3.73
N SER A 144 15.81 4.50 3.09
CA SER A 144 14.87 4.20 2.02
C SER A 144 15.56 3.76 0.72
N HIS A 145 16.68 4.38 0.34
CA HIS A 145 17.43 3.99 -0.86
C HIS A 145 18.13 2.64 -0.71
N LEU A 146 18.48 2.28 0.53
CA LEU A 146 19.17 1.03 0.87
C LEU A 146 18.20 -0.08 1.30
N SER A 147 16.89 0.15 1.22
CA SER A 147 15.89 -0.80 1.72
C SER A 147 15.69 -2.06 0.86
N GLY A 148 16.24 -2.10 -0.36
CA GLY A 148 15.98 -3.17 -1.33
C GLY A 148 14.69 -2.98 -2.15
N MET A 149 13.97 -1.88 -1.92
CA MET A 149 12.79 -1.47 -2.66
C MET A 149 13.15 -0.67 -3.92
N GLU A 150 12.17 -0.51 -4.83
CA GLU A 150 12.24 0.32 -6.03
C GLU A 150 12.33 1.83 -5.75
N THR A 151 12.12 2.25 -4.49
CA THR A 151 12.12 3.65 -4.04
C THR A 151 13.35 4.43 -4.51
N GLY A 152 14.55 3.83 -4.40
CA GLY A 152 15.79 4.47 -4.83
C GLY A 152 15.89 4.65 -6.35
N LEU A 153 15.46 3.65 -7.12
CA LEU A 153 15.35 3.73 -8.58
C LEU A 153 14.36 4.83 -8.99
N PHE A 154 13.20 4.87 -8.33
CA PHE A 154 12.18 5.87 -8.62
C PHE A 154 12.69 7.29 -8.35
N GLY A 155 13.33 7.53 -7.19
CA GLY A 155 13.97 8.82 -6.88
C GLY A 155 15.02 9.25 -7.90
N LEU A 156 15.86 8.30 -8.34
CA LEU A 156 16.86 8.54 -9.39
C LEU A 156 16.21 8.96 -10.72
N LEU A 157 15.16 8.26 -11.16
CA LEU A 157 14.48 8.55 -12.42
C LEU A 157 13.77 9.91 -12.39
N LEU A 158 13.17 10.28 -11.26
CA LEU A 158 12.59 11.61 -11.05
C LEU A 158 13.66 12.71 -11.09
N ALA A 159 14.79 12.51 -10.40
CA ALA A 159 15.91 13.46 -10.40
C ALA A 159 16.53 13.59 -11.80
N ALA A 160 16.67 12.50 -12.55
CA ALA A 160 17.18 12.50 -13.91
C ALA A 160 16.23 13.25 -14.86
N GLY A 161 14.92 12.94 -14.81
CA GLY A 161 13.91 13.64 -15.60
C GLY A 161 13.94 15.15 -15.33
N MET A 162 13.96 15.54 -14.07
CA MET A 162 14.04 16.95 -13.66
C MET A 162 15.34 17.63 -14.09
N TYR A 163 16.49 16.95 -13.94
CA TYR A 163 17.78 17.47 -14.40
C TYR A 163 17.77 17.79 -15.91
N TYR A 164 17.26 16.88 -16.74
CA TYR A 164 17.19 17.12 -18.18
C TYR A 164 16.18 18.22 -18.56
N ILE A 165 15.10 18.41 -17.79
CA ILE A 165 14.19 19.56 -17.95
C ILE A 165 14.91 20.88 -17.61
N VAL A 166 15.59 20.93 -16.46
CA VAL A 166 16.37 22.11 -16.04
C VAL A 166 17.43 22.46 -17.08
N ARG A 167 18.13 21.45 -17.61
CA ARG A 167 19.14 21.65 -18.67
C ARG A 167 18.51 22.12 -19.98
N TRP A 168 17.40 21.50 -20.39
CA TRP A 168 16.63 21.91 -21.56
C TRP A 168 16.15 23.35 -21.45
N TRP A 169 15.79 23.79 -20.24
CA TRP A 169 15.35 25.17 -20.00
C TRP A 169 16.40 26.21 -20.38
N VAL A 170 17.67 25.90 -20.14
CA VAL A 170 18.80 26.79 -20.45
C VAL A 170 19.25 26.62 -21.90
N GLU A 171 19.42 25.39 -22.38
CA GLU A 171 20.01 25.14 -23.70
C GLU A 171 18.99 25.14 -24.85
N ARG A 172 17.70 24.97 -24.56
CA ARG A 172 16.56 24.88 -25.51
C ARG A 172 16.72 23.80 -26.60
N ARG A 173 17.51 22.74 -26.36
CA ARG A 173 17.79 21.66 -27.34
C ARG A 173 16.79 20.50 -27.28
N GLY A 174 16.17 20.13 -28.40
CA GLY A 174 15.14 19.09 -28.46
C GLY A 174 15.53 17.72 -27.89
N GLY A 175 16.80 17.30 -27.99
CA GLY A 175 17.24 16.01 -27.44
C GLY A 175 17.13 15.89 -25.92
N GLN A 176 17.26 17.00 -25.18
CA GLN A 176 17.20 16.99 -23.71
C GLN A 176 15.79 16.81 -23.19
N VAL A 177 14.80 17.45 -23.80
CA VAL A 177 13.40 17.23 -23.42
C VAL A 177 12.97 15.80 -23.77
N GLY A 178 13.45 15.22 -24.88
CA GLY A 178 13.22 13.80 -25.15
C GLY A 178 13.77 12.88 -24.05
N LEU A 179 15.01 13.11 -23.61
CA LEU A 179 15.61 12.35 -22.50
C LEU A 179 14.85 12.55 -21.19
N ALA A 180 14.40 13.76 -20.88
CA ALA A 180 13.60 14.02 -19.69
C ALA A 180 12.34 13.14 -19.63
N PHE A 181 11.57 13.11 -20.73
CA PHE A 181 10.34 12.34 -20.81
C PHE A 181 10.59 10.83 -20.88
N PHE A 182 11.74 10.39 -21.40
CA PHE A 182 12.17 9.00 -21.30
C PHE A 182 12.38 8.57 -19.83
N PHE A 183 13.09 9.36 -19.02
CA PHE A 183 13.28 9.03 -17.60
C PHE A 183 11.97 9.11 -16.79
N LEU A 184 11.11 10.10 -17.06
CA LEU A 184 9.80 10.20 -16.39
C LEU A 184 8.84 9.05 -16.80
N MET A 185 8.91 8.58 -18.04
CA MET A 185 8.21 7.36 -18.47
C MET A 185 8.70 6.12 -17.72
N LEU A 186 10.01 5.95 -17.57
CA LEU A 186 10.56 4.86 -16.74
C LEU A 186 10.13 5.00 -15.27
N ALA A 187 10.04 6.23 -14.75
CA ALA A 187 9.53 6.48 -13.41
C ALA A 187 8.08 6.02 -13.26
N ALA A 188 7.22 6.28 -14.26
CA ALA A 188 5.84 5.81 -14.31
C ALA A 188 5.71 4.27 -14.35
N LEU A 189 6.66 3.58 -15.00
CA LEU A 189 6.72 2.10 -14.99
C LEU A 189 7.33 1.53 -13.71
N THR A 190 7.97 2.38 -12.90
CA THR A 190 8.50 2.00 -11.60
C THR A 190 7.43 2.10 -10.52
N ARG A 191 6.64 3.19 -10.53
CA ARG A 191 5.54 3.42 -9.58
C ARG A 191 4.41 4.28 -10.16
N PRO A 192 3.14 4.10 -9.73
CA PRO A 192 1.99 4.87 -10.21
C PRO A 192 2.14 6.38 -10.03
N GLU A 193 2.77 6.85 -8.96
CA GLU A 193 3.00 8.27 -8.71
C GLU A 193 3.90 8.90 -9.80
N GLY A 194 4.76 8.10 -10.44
CA GLY A 194 5.57 8.54 -11.58
C GLY A 194 4.73 8.96 -12.78
N PHE A 195 3.57 8.33 -12.99
CA PHE A 195 2.64 8.71 -14.05
C PHE A 195 2.01 10.08 -13.78
N ILE A 196 1.72 10.40 -12.52
CA ILE A 196 1.22 11.72 -12.11
C ILE A 196 2.28 12.78 -12.41
N ILE A 197 3.53 12.56 -12.01
CA ILE A 197 4.64 13.49 -12.30
C ILE A 197 4.87 13.64 -13.82
N LEU A 198 4.79 12.54 -14.57
CA LEU A 198 4.91 12.57 -16.03
C LEU A 198 3.84 13.45 -16.67
N ILE A 199 2.57 13.32 -16.27
CA ILE A 199 1.47 14.15 -16.78
C ILE A 199 1.66 15.61 -16.36
N THR A 200 2.01 15.88 -15.10
CA THR A 200 2.30 17.24 -14.63
C THR A 200 3.39 17.89 -15.47
N ALA A 201 4.49 17.18 -15.74
CA ALA A 201 5.56 17.65 -16.60
C ALA A 201 5.11 17.81 -18.06
N LEU A 202 4.29 16.90 -18.60
CA LEU A 202 3.79 16.96 -19.97
C LEU A 202 2.93 18.21 -20.19
N ILE A 203 1.93 18.43 -19.33
CA ILE A 203 1.03 19.59 -19.40
C ILE A 203 1.85 20.88 -19.30
N TYR A 204 2.85 20.90 -18.44
CA TYR A 204 3.69 22.08 -18.26
C TYR A 204 4.66 22.33 -19.44
N ILE A 205 5.33 21.31 -19.94
CA ILE A 205 6.42 21.45 -20.92
C ILE A 205 5.90 21.48 -22.35
N LEU A 206 4.83 20.76 -22.69
CA LEU A 206 4.39 20.59 -24.08
C LEU A 206 4.09 21.92 -24.81
N PRO A 207 3.34 22.89 -24.24
CA PRO A 207 3.09 24.17 -24.92
C PRO A 207 4.38 24.97 -25.15
N ARG A 208 5.32 24.90 -24.18
CA ARG A 208 6.61 25.59 -24.25
C ARG A 208 7.54 24.95 -25.26
N ALA A 209 7.56 23.62 -25.32
CA ALA A 209 8.31 22.87 -26.31
C ALA A 209 7.75 23.10 -27.71
N TRP A 210 6.42 23.17 -27.86
CA TRP A 210 5.77 23.47 -29.14
C TRP A 210 6.21 24.82 -29.71
N GLY A 211 6.28 25.87 -28.88
CA GLY A 211 6.74 27.18 -29.32
C GLY A 211 8.18 27.21 -29.84
N ILE A 212 9.00 26.20 -29.52
CA ILE A 212 10.42 26.14 -29.87
C ILE A 212 10.69 25.10 -30.98
N HIS A 213 10.09 23.92 -30.84
CA HIS A 213 10.37 22.74 -31.67
C HIS A 213 9.19 22.35 -32.59
N GLY A 214 8.08 23.10 -32.55
CA GLY A 214 6.88 22.85 -33.34
C GLY A 214 6.27 21.46 -33.08
N SER A 215 5.73 20.87 -34.15
CA SER A 215 5.05 19.56 -34.13
C SER A 215 5.93 18.40 -33.65
N ARG A 216 7.27 18.52 -33.68
CA ARG A 216 8.18 17.51 -33.12
C ARG A 216 7.94 17.26 -31.63
N SER A 217 7.39 18.26 -30.93
CA SER A 217 7.03 18.17 -29.51
C SER A 217 5.89 17.18 -29.23
N LEU A 218 5.07 16.84 -30.23
CA LEU A 218 4.01 15.82 -30.08
C LEU A 218 4.58 14.44 -29.74
N LYS A 219 5.84 14.17 -30.09
CA LYS A 219 6.51 12.92 -29.71
C LYS A 219 6.61 12.73 -28.20
N LEU A 220 6.54 13.81 -27.40
CA LEU A 220 6.50 13.72 -25.95
C LEU A 220 5.26 12.96 -25.46
N VAL A 221 4.12 13.06 -26.16
CA VAL A 221 2.90 12.32 -25.79
C VAL A 221 3.09 10.81 -25.87
N LEU A 222 4.01 10.34 -26.73
CA LEU A 222 4.34 8.91 -26.84
C LEU A 222 4.95 8.34 -25.55
N SER A 223 5.46 9.18 -24.64
CA SER A 223 5.95 8.73 -23.34
C SER A 223 4.83 8.17 -22.44
N LEU A 224 3.56 8.45 -22.74
CA LEU A 224 2.42 7.89 -22.02
C LEU A 224 2.12 6.44 -22.44
N LEU A 225 2.56 6.04 -23.64
CA LEU A 225 2.14 4.78 -24.26
C LEU A 225 2.54 3.54 -23.43
N PRO A 226 3.77 3.40 -22.90
CA PRO A 226 4.13 2.19 -22.15
C PRO A 226 3.31 1.99 -20.88
N PHE A 227 3.00 3.06 -20.16
CA PHE A 227 2.12 2.98 -18.98
C PHE A 227 0.68 2.66 -19.40
N ALA A 228 0.18 3.25 -20.50
CA ALA A 228 -1.14 2.92 -21.03
C ALA A 228 -1.25 1.45 -21.47
N ILE A 229 -0.21 0.90 -22.12
CA ILE A 229 -0.14 -0.52 -22.49
C ILE A 229 -0.17 -1.39 -21.24
N TYR A 230 0.61 -1.04 -20.21
CA TYR A 230 0.57 -1.77 -18.94
C TYR A 230 -0.83 -1.78 -18.33
N MET A 231 -1.48 -0.62 -18.23
CA MET A 231 -2.83 -0.52 -17.68
C MET A 231 -3.87 -1.28 -18.52
N LEU A 232 -3.69 -1.34 -19.84
CA LEU A 232 -4.49 -2.18 -20.71
C LEU A 232 -4.29 -3.68 -20.41
N LEU A 233 -3.05 -4.13 -20.22
CA LEU A 233 -2.77 -5.51 -19.81
C LEU A 233 -3.44 -5.84 -18.47
N VAL A 234 -3.36 -4.94 -17.49
CA VAL A 234 -4.08 -5.09 -16.20
C VAL A 234 -5.58 -5.21 -16.44
N ARG A 235 -6.18 -4.36 -17.27
CA ARG A 235 -7.61 -4.41 -17.59
C ARG A 235 -8.05 -5.70 -18.26
N LEU A 236 -7.22 -6.24 -19.15
CA LEU A 236 -7.47 -7.51 -19.84
C LEU A 236 -7.36 -8.70 -18.88
N ALA A 237 -6.40 -8.66 -17.95
CA ALA A 237 -6.15 -9.76 -17.03
C ALA A 237 -7.08 -9.79 -15.80
N THR A 238 -7.48 -8.63 -15.26
CA THR A 238 -8.24 -8.53 -14.01
C THR A 238 -9.68 -8.05 -14.17
N GLY A 239 -10.03 -7.53 -15.35
CA GLY A 239 -11.32 -6.89 -15.57
C GLY A 239 -11.38 -5.41 -15.15
N GLY A 240 -10.33 -4.87 -14.51
CA GLY A 240 -10.30 -3.49 -14.02
C GLY A 240 -8.96 -2.77 -14.24
N PHE A 241 -8.93 -1.45 -14.03
CA PHE A 241 -7.72 -0.63 -14.16
C PHE A 241 -6.96 -0.44 -12.83
N SER A 242 -7.17 -1.31 -11.84
CA SER A 242 -6.53 -1.17 -10.53
C SER A 242 -5.51 -2.29 -10.33
N THR A 243 -4.29 -1.93 -9.93
CA THR A 243 -3.28 -2.90 -9.51
C THR A 243 -3.56 -3.38 -8.09
N SER A 244 -3.10 -4.58 -7.75
CA SER A 244 -3.33 -5.21 -6.44
C SER A 244 -2.90 -4.31 -5.27
N GLY A 245 -1.74 -3.65 -5.39
CA GLY A 245 -1.24 -2.72 -4.37
C GLY A 245 -2.10 -1.47 -4.20
N VAL A 246 -2.67 -0.92 -5.28
CA VAL A 246 -3.58 0.23 -5.22
C VAL A 246 -4.90 -0.18 -4.60
N VAL A 247 -5.46 -1.33 -5.00
CA VAL A 247 -6.68 -1.86 -4.39
C VAL A 247 -6.46 -2.01 -2.89
N ALA A 248 -5.44 -2.75 -2.48
CA ALA A 248 -5.19 -3.07 -1.07
C ALA A 248 -4.99 -1.85 -0.16
N LYS A 249 -4.55 -0.69 -0.68
CA LYS A 249 -4.08 0.44 0.14
C LYS A 249 -4.78 1.78 -0.11
N SER A 250 -5.56 1.94 -1.18
CA SER A 250 -6.15 3.24 -1.52
C SER A 250 -7.48 3.52 -0.79
N ILE A 251 -7.65 4.77 -0.34
CA ILE A 251 -8.93 5.31 0.17
C ILE A 251 -10.06 5.14 -0.85
N TRP A 252 -9.75 5.18 -2.16
CA TRP A 252 -10.76 5.02 -3.21
C TRP A 252 -11.27 3.59 -3.34
N SER A 253 -10.46 2.62 -2.91
CA SER A 253 -10.87 1.21 -2.83
C SER A 253 -11.47 0.86 -1.47
N ALA A 254 -11.52 1.82 -0.53
CA ALA A 254 -12.15 1.63 0.75
C ALA A 254 -13.66 1.44 0.58
N PRO A 255 -14.18 0.30 1.04
CA PRO A 255 -15.62 0.11 1.05
C PRO A 255 -16.24 1.02 2.13
N TYR A 256 -17.53 1.29 1.99
CA TYR A 256 -18.37 2.04 2.95
C TYR A 256 -18.08 3.54 3.13
N TYR A 257 -16.93 4.06 2.69
CA TYR A 257 -16.73 5.51 2.71
C TYR A 257 -17.57 6.22 1.65
N THR A 258 -18.35 7.20 2.10
CA THR A 258 -18.97 8.20 1.26
C THR A 258 -17.92 9.05 0.55
N ALA A 259 -18.31 9.74 -0.52
CA ALA A 259 -17.40 10.65 -1.22
C ALA A 259 -16.82 11.73 -0.30
N TRP A 260 -17.59 12.22 0.67
CA TRP A 260 -17.16 13.25 1.61
C TRP A 260 -16.18 12.72 2.66
N GLU A 261 -16.38 11.50 3.17
CA GLU A 261 -15.43 10.87 4.08
C GLU A 261 -14.10 10.59 3.39
N ARG A 262 -14.13 10.15 2.13
CA ARG A 262 -12.90 9.97 1.33
C ARG A 262 -12.15 11.30 1.21
N LEU A 263 -12.84 12.39 0.88
CA LEU A 263 -12.23 13.72 0.79
C LEU A 263 -11.68 14.21 2.13
N ALA A 264 -12.42 14.00 3.23
CA ALA A 264 -11.96 14.34 4.58
C ALA A 264 -10.68 13.57 4.94
N ARG A 265 -10.60 12.27 4.64
CA ARG A 265 -9.40 11.45 4.86
C ARG A 265 -8.20 11.92 4.04
N LEU A 266 -8.41 12.37 2.80
CA LEU A 266 -7.34 12.97 2.00
C LEU A 266 -6.80 14.25 2.68
N ALA A 267 -7.67 15.08 3.25
CA ALA A 267 -7.28 16.28 3.99
C ALA A 267 -6.56 15.94 5.30
N ASP A 268 -7.03 14.93 6.04
CA ASP A 268 -6.39 14.42 7.24
C ASP A 268 -4.98 13.91 6.94
N ASN A 269 -4.83 13.10 5.88
CA ASN A 269 -3.54 12.60 5.42
C ASN A 269 -2.60 13.74 4.99
N PHE A 270 -3.14 14.78 4.35
CA PHE A 270 -2.35 15.96 4.02
C PHE A 270 -1.86 16.65 5.30
N ALA A 271 -2.75 16.96 6.25
CA ALA A 271 -2.37 17.54 7.53
C ALA A 271 -1.34 16.68 8.27
N TYR A 272 -1.50 15.35 8.22
CA TYR A 272 -0.62 14.36 8.81
C TYR A 272 0.80 14.40 8.23
N ILE A 273 0.94 14.53 6.91
CA ILE A 273 2.24 14.70 6.24
C ILE A 273 2.92 15.98 6.74
N PHE A 274 2.22 17.10 6.81
CA PHE A 274 2.85 18.36 7.22
C PHE A 274 3.20 18.39 8.70
N ALA A 275 2.30 17.95 9.58
CA ALA A 275 2.53 17.93 11.03
C ALA A 275 3.56 16.86 11.44
N GLY A 276 3.44 15.64 10.89
CA GLY A 276 4.31 14.51 11.21
C GLY A 276 5.64 14.55 10.49
N TYR A 277 5.63 14.53 9.15
CA TYR A 277 6.85 14.36 8.35
C TYR A 277 7.73 15.63 8.29
N TYR A 278 7.11 16.80 8.11
CA TYR A 278 7.85 18.08 8.01
C TYR A 278 7.93 18.86 9.33
N GLY A 279 6.92 18.75 10.20
CA GLY A 279 6.81 19.49 11.45
C GLY A 279 7.39 18.78 12.67
N ASN A 280 7.65 17.47 12.59
CA ASN A 280 8.09 16.62 13.69
C ASN A 280 7.23 16.74 14.97
N LEU A 281 5.92 17.01 14.83
CA LEU A 281 4.96 17.14 15.94
C LEU A 281 4.50 15.76 16.49
N SER A 282 5.34 14.73 16.33
CA SER A 282 4.98 13.33 16.58
C SER A 282 4.76 12.96 18.05
N ASN A 283 5.12 13.82 19.01
CA ASN A 283 4.97 13.48 20.43
C ASN A 283 3.65 13.94 21.07
N ASN A 284 2.91 14.91 20.51
CA ASN A 284 1.75 15.51 21.21
C ASN A 284 0.43 15.57 20.41
N TYR A 285 0.41 15.14 19.15
CA TYR A 285 -0.84 14.91 18.39
C TYR A 285 -1.31 13.46 18.43
N PHE A 286 -0.58 12.61 19.15
CA PHE A 286 -0.77 11.18 19.20
C PHE A 286 -1.15 10.79 20.63
N PRO A 287 -2.44 10.90 21.02
CA PRO A 287 -2.91 10.18 22.18
C PRO A 287 -2.59 8.68 22.04
N ASP A 288 -2.73 7.91 23.10
CA ASP A 288 -2.61 6.45 23.10
C ASP A 288 -3.79 5.76 22.37
N TRP A 289 -4.19 6.24 21.19
CA TRP A 289 -5.21 5.58 20.40
C TRP A 289 -4.58 4.37 19.71
N ALA A 290 -5.30 3.24 19.80
CA ALA A 290 -5.04 1.93 19.19
C ALA A 290 -4.93 1.92 17.65
N PHE A 291 -4.57 3.05 17.03
CA PHE A 291 -4.56 3.31 15.60
C PHE A 291 -3.24 2.95 14.91
N PHE A 292 -2.15 2.83 15.67
CA PHE A 292 -0.85 2.32 15.18
C PHE A 292 -0.09 1.43 16.20
N PRO A 293 -0.72 0.53 16.97
CA PRO A 293 0.04 -0.50 17.70
C PRO A 293 0.78 -1.44 16.74
N MET A 294 0.42 -1.46 15.45
CA MET A 294 1.08 -2.23 14.39
C MET A 294 2.50 -1.80 14.06
N PHE A 295 2.93 -0.57 14.36
CA PHE A 295 4.31 -0.15 14.14
C PHE A 295 4.67 0.78 15.31
N PRO A 296 5.63 0.42 16.18
CA PRO A 296 5.94 1.21 17.36
C PRO A 296 6.63 2.51 16.94
N THR A 297 5.84 3.50 16.56
CA THR A 297 6.29 4.84 16.17
C THR A 297 6.15 5.85 17.31
N GLY A 298 5.46 5.49 18.40
CA GLY A 298 5.08 6.41 19.48
C GLY A 298 6.22 6.86 20.42
N ALA A 299 7.37 6.18 20.44
CA ALA A 299 8.43 6.46 21.42
C ALA A 299 9.81 6.77 20.82
N LEU A 300 9.97 6.78 19.49
CA LEU A 300 11.30 6.52 18.91
C LEU A 300 11.94 7.65 18.12
N TYR A 301 11.36 8.84 17.91
CA TYR A 301 12.07 9.91 17.18
C TYR A 301 12.69 10.97 18.10
N PRO A 302 13.88 10.75 18.69
CA PRO A 302 14.59 11.84 19.36
C PRO A 302 15.08 12.92 18.38
N PHE A 303 15.06 12.64 17.06
CA PHE A 303 15.59 13.54 16.03
C PHE A 303 14.59 13.78 14.89
N MET A 304 14.55 15.02 14.40
CA MET A 304 13.72 15.39 13.25
C MET A 304 14.22 14.74 11.95
N ILE A 305 13.30 14.36 11.05
CA ILE A 305 13.64 13.88 9.70
C ILE A 305 14.33 14.99 8.89
N PHE A 306 13.89 16.23 9.06
CA PHE A 306 14.53 17.43 8.52
C PHE A 306 14.77 18.46 9.62
N PRO A 307 15.86 19.24 9.58
CA PRO A 307 16.08 20.28 10.58
C PRO A 307 14.95 21.34 10.61
N PRO A 308 14.74 22.03 11.74
CA PRO A 308 13.71 23.07 11.86
C PRO A 308 13.86 24.14 10.76
N GLY A 309 12.72 24.60 10.23
CA GLY A 309 12.68 25.66 9.22
C GLY A 309 12.92 25.22 7.78
N PHE A 310 13.27 23.95 7.51
CA PHE A 310 13.46 23.45 6.14
C PHE A 310 12.21 23.58 5.27
N LEU A 311 11.03 23.32 5.83
CA LEU A 311 9.77 23.52 5.11
C LEU A 311 9.60 24.98 4.69
N LEU A 312 9.84 25.91 5.62
CA LEU A 312 9.77 27.35 5.34
C LEU A 312 10.78 27.74 4.26
N LEU A 313 12.03 27.26 4.34
CA LEU A 313 13.05 27.50 3.33
C LEU A 313 12.62 26.93 1.96
N SER A 314 12.03 25.74 1.90
CA SER A 314 11.52 25.17 0.64
C SER A 314 10.41 26.02 0.03
N VAL A 315 9.46 26.48 0.85
CA VAL A 315 8.38 27.37 0.42
C VAL A 315 8.94 28.72 -0.05
N LEU A 316 9.88 29.31 0.69
CA LEU A 316 10.55 30.55 0.30
C LEU A 316 11.32 30.40 -1.01
N GLY A 317 12.07 29.31 -1.18
CA GLY A 317 12.81 29.01 -2.42
C GLY A 317 11.87 28.89 -3.62
N ALA A 318 10.76 28.16 -3.47
CA ALA A 318 9.73 28.05 -4.50
C ALA A 318 9.06 29.40 -4.81
N ALA A 319 8.68 30.17 -3.78
CA ALA A 319 7.98 31.44 -3.94
C ALA A 319 8.87 32.52 -4.58
N VAL A 320 10.09 32.71 -4.09
CA VAL A 320 11.02 33.73 -4.60
C VAL A 320 11.45 33.40 -6.03
N SER A 321 11.79 32.14 -6.31
CA SER A 321 12.17 31.74 -7.66
C SER A 321 10.98 31.80 -8.63
N GLY A 322 9.81 31.33 -8.22
CA GLY A 322 8.59 31.41 -9.02
C GLY A 322 8.17 32.84 -9.33
N ALA A 323 8.32 33.76 -8.38
CA ALA A 323 8.09 35.19 -8.60
C ALA A 323 9.06 35.79 -9.62
N ARG A 324 10.35 35.41 -9.57
CA ARG A 324 11.35 35.84 -10.57
C ARG A 324 11.09 35.27 -11.95
N GLU A 325 10.78 33.97 -12.02
CA GLU A 325 10.37 33.30 -13.25
C GLU A 325 9.17 34.03 -13.88
N ARG A 326 8.14 34.32 -13.10
CA ARG A 326 6.97 35.10 -13.54
C ARG A 326 7.33 36.51 -13.99
N ALA A 327 8.17 37.24 -13.23
CA ALA A 327 8.59 38.59 -13.57
C ALA A 327 9.35 38.64 -14.91
N ASN A 328 10.09 37.58 -15.23
CA ASN A 328 10.78 37.41 -16.51
C ASN A 328 9.86 36.91 -17.65
N GLY A 329 8.54 36.86 -17.43
CA GLY A 329 7.56 36.41 -18.41
C GLY A 329 7.60 34.91 -18.71
N GLN A 330 8.27 34.11 -17.86
CA GLN A 330 8.51 32.69 -18.11
C GLN A 330 8.30 31.87 -16.84
N PHE A 331 7.18 31.16 -16.70
CA PHE A 331 7.13 30.13 -15.65
C PHE A 331 8.14 29.03 -15.98
N GLY A 332 9.13 28.84 -15.10
CA GLY A 332 10.34 28.06 -15.36
C GLY A 332 10.46 26.75 -14.57
N PRO A 333 11.67 26.17 -14.53
CA PRO A 333 11.87 24.83 -14.02
C PRO A 333 11.71 24.77 -12.49
N THR A 334 11.87 25.88 -11.77
CA THR A 334 11.67 25.90 -10.32
C THR A 334 10.19 25.78 -9.97
N LEU A 335 9.30 26.49 -10.68
CA LEU A 335 7.88 26.32 -10.49
C LEU A 335 7.44 24.88 -10.82
N LEU A 336 7.93 24.31 -11.93
CA LEU A 336 7.62 22.92 -12.26
C LEU A 336 8.11 21.96 -11.17
N MET A 337 9.31 22.16 -10.62
CA MET A 337 9.82 21.36 -9.51
C MET A 337 8.90 21.43 -8.28
N ALA A 338 8.41 22.62 -7.94
CA ALA A 338 7.44 22.79 -6.85
C ALA A 338 6.09 22.12 -7.15
N LEU A 339 5.58 22.23 -8.39
CA LEU A 339 4.34 21.57 -8.81
C LEU A 339 4.48 20.04 -8.77
N CYS A 340 5.61 19.50 -9.21
CA CYS A 340 5.90 18.06 -9.13
C CYS A 340 6.03 17.59 -7.67
N LEU A 341 6.65 18.38 -6.78
CA LEU A 341 6.66 18.07 -5.35
C LEU A 341 5.24 18.01 -4.80
N LEU A 342 4.41 19.03 -5.04
CA LEU A 342 3.03 19.07 -4.56
C LEU A 342 2.18 17.94 -5.13
N ALA A 343 2.32 17.63 -6.43
CA ALA A 343 1.62 16.53 -7.08
C ALA A 343 2.04 15.17 -6.49
N GLY A 344 3.33 14.98 -6.21
CA GLY A 344 3.85 13.81 -5.53
C GLY A 344 3.28 13.66 -4.11
N LEU A 345 3.34 14.72 -3.30
CA LEU A 345 2.76 14.71 -1.95
C LEU A 345 1.25 14.42 -1.96
N ALA A 346 0.50 15.08 -2.86
CA ALA A 346 -0.93 14.86 -3.03
C ALA A 346 -1.27 13.45 -3.52
N SER A 347 -0.39 12.81 -4.32
CA SER A 347 -0.63 11.44 -4.73
C SER A 347 -0.53 10.45 -3.58
N VAL A 348 0.35 10.71 -2.60
CA VAL A 348 0.54 9.82 -1.44
C VAL A 348 -0.62 9.92 -0.46
N THR A 349 -1.33 11.06 -0.39
CA THR A 349 -2.50 11.20 0.50
C THR A 349 -3.64 10.25 0.14
N ILE A 350 -3.65 9.70 -1.07
CA ILE A 350 -4.63 8.70 -1.54
C ILE A 350 -4.49 7.34 -0.82
N SER A 351 -3.35 7.09 -0.19
CA SER A 351 -3.08 5.87 0.58
C SER A 351 -3.71 5.94 1.97
N GLU A 352 -4.25 4.84 2.48
CA GLU A 352 -4.68 4.71 3.87
C GLU A 352 -3.50 4.43 4.82
N VAL A 353 -2.33 4.11 4.26
CA VAL A 353 -1.14 3.67 5.00
C VAL A 353 0.00 4.67 4.87
N VAL A 354 -0.29 5.97 4.86
CA VAL A 354 0.70 7.06 4.68
C VAL A 354 1.91 6.96 5.62
N PRO A 355 1.76 6.77 6.95
CA PRO A 355 2.92 6.68 7.84
C PRO A 355 3.71 5.37 7.76
N VAL A 356 3.13 4.32 7.17
CA VAL A 356 3.70 2.97 7.27
C VAL A 356 5.14 2.96 6.77
N HIS A 357 6.01 2.31 7.55
CA HIS A 357 7.45 2.27 7.34
C HIS A 357 8.04 3.67 7.17
N PHE A 358 7.79 4.54 8.15
CA PHE A 358 8.41 5.86 8.27
C PHE A 358 8.11 6.80 7.09
N PHE A 359 6.88 6.88 6.59
CA PHE A 359 6.54 7.73 5.44
C PHE A 359 7.35 7.45 4.16
N ARG A 360 7.84 6.21 3.96
CA ARG A 360 8.71 5.86 2.82
C ARG A 360 8.16 6.28 1.44
N TYR A 361 6.84 6.36 1.29
CA TYR A 361 6.18 6.76 0.04
C TYR A 361 6.47 8.22 -0.35
N LEU A 362 6.85 9.08 0.60
CA LEU A 362 7.19 10.49 0.34
C LEU A 362 8.64 10.70 -0.11
N VAL A 363 9.53 9.77 0.23
CA VAL A 363 10.99 9.91 0.08
C VAL A 363 11.45 10.26 -1.35
N PRO A 364 10.91 9.66 -2.41
CA PRO A 364 11.36 9.94 -3.77
C PRO A 364 11.25 11.42 -4.18
N PHE A 365 10.27 12.13 -3.65
CA PHE A 365 10.01 13.54 -3.98
C PHE A 365 10.91 14.50 -3.20
N GLN A 366 11.63 14.03 -2.18
CA GLN A 366 12.43 14.90 -1.31
C GLN A 366 13.68 15.46 -1.99
N SER A 367 14.07 14.87 -3.12
CA SER A 367 15.08 15.46 -4.02
C SER A 367 14.69 16.87 -4.47
N PHE A 368 13.40 17.09 -4.80
CA PHE A 368 12.87 18.40 -5.17
C PHE A 368 12.81 19.34 -3.95
N PHE A 369 12.32 18.82 -2.82
CA PHE A 369 12.25 19.55 -1.55
C PHE A 369 13.62 20.12 -1.12
N LEU A 370 14.68 19.31 -1.16
CA LEU A 370 16.02 19.73 -0.73
C LEU A 370 16.66 20.75 -1.66
N VAL A 371 16.39 20.69 -2.97
CA VAL A 371 16.85 21.72 -3.92
C VAL A 371 16.13 23.04 -3.63
N LEU A 372 14.81 23.01 -3.44
CA LEU A 372 14.01 24.20 -3.12
C LEU A 372 14.41 24.79 -1.76
N ALA A 373 14.64 23.97 -0.74
CA ALA A 373 15.09 24.45 0.57
C ALA A 373 16.48 25.09 0.52
N SER A 374 17.41 24.47 -0.22
CA SER A 374 18.76 25.03 -0.44
C SER A 374 18.70 26.35 -1.20
N LEU A 375 17.77 26.47 -2.15
CA LEU A 375 17.50 27.72 -2.86
C LEU A 375 16.94 28.78 -1.92
N GLY A 376 15.96 28.43 -1.08
CA GLY A 376 15.41 29.34 -0.07
C GLY A 376 16.49 29.89 0.85
N LEU A 377 17.38 29.04 1.36
CA LEU A 377 18.50 29.50 2.19
C LEU A 377 19.45 30.43 1.42
N TYR A 378 19.71 30.11 0.14
CA TYR A 378 20.54 30.95 -0.72
C TYR A 378 19.94 32.33 -0.96
N GLU A 379 18.61 32.39 -1.14
CA GLU A 379 17.89 33.65 -1.27
C GLU A 379 17.83 34.44 0.04
N SER A 380 17.55 33.77 1.17
CA SER A 380 17.57 34.40 2.49
C SER A 380 18.96 34.94 2.86
N ALA A 381 20.04 34.26 2.47
CA ALA A 381 21.38 34.73 2.74
C ALA A 381 21.71 36.07 2.04
N LYS A 382 21.01 36.42 0.95
CA LYS A 382 21.23 37.69 0.24
C LYS A 382 20.82 38.92 1.05
N PHE A 383 19.95 38.77 2.06
CA PHE A 383 19.62 39.86 2.99
C PHE A 383 20.83 40.35 3.80
N PHE A 384 21.90 39.56 3.88
CA PHE A 384 23.13 39.92 4.56
C PHE A 384 24.19 40.51 3.62
N GLU A 385 23.81 40.87 2.39
CA GLU A 385 24.61 41.58 1.38
C GLU A 385 26.05 41.03 1.25
N ALA A 386 27.05 41.81 1.68
CA ALA A 386 28.48 41.47 1.63
C ALA A 386 28.82 40.15 2.35
N HIS A 387 28.01 39.74 3.33
CA HIS A 387 28.21 38.54 4.13
C HIS A 387 27.40 37.34 3.63
N SER A 388 26.58 37.48 2.59
CA SER A 388 25.69 36.44 2.07
C SER A 388 26.37 35.08 1.86
N ALA A 389 27.55 35.08 1.25
CA ALA A 389 28.35 33.88 1.03
C ALA A 389 28.75 33.17 2.33
N ARG A 390 29.11 33.95 3.36
CA ARG A 390 29.55 33.44 4.66
C ARG A 390 28.34 32.90 5.44
N VAL A 391 27.24 33.64 5.46
CA VAL A 391 25.98 33.24 6.12
C VAL A 391 25.45 31.94 5.52
N PHE A 392 25.37 31.84 4.20
CA PHE A 392 24.93 30.62 3.52
C PHE A 392 25.79 29.41 3.92
N ARG A 393 27.12 29.56 3.94
CA ARG A 393 28.02 28.46 4.31
C ARG A 393 27.85 28.05 5.78
N ILE A 394 27.78 29.01 6.70
CA ILE A 394 27.61 28.73 8.12
C ILE A 394 26.27 28.02 8.36
N ALA A 395 25.17 28.57 7.84
CA ALA A 395 23.85 27.96 7.98
C ALA A 395 23.79 26.57 7.32
N GLY A 396 24.37 26.42 6.13
CA GLY A 396 24.46 25.12 5.44
C GLY A 396 25.23 24.07 6.24
N TRP A 397 26.34 24.46 6.89
CA TRP A 397 27.10 23.59 7.79
C TRP A 397 26.30 23.23 9.04
N ILE A 398 25.64 24.20 9.69
CA ILE A 398 24.78 23.95 10.84
C ILE A 398 23.71 22.92 10.48
N PHE A 399 22.99 23.10 9.37
CA PHE A 399 21.98 22.15 8.93
C PHE A 399 22.54 20.76 8.61
N SER A 400 23.73 20.70 7.99
CA SER A 400 24.40 19.42 7.70
C SER A 400 24.83 18.70 8.97
N LEU A 401 25.33 19.43 9.97
CA LEU A 401 25.74 18.88 11.27
C LEU A 401 24.53 18.40 12.08
N LEU A 402 23.39 19.09 12.01
CA LEU A 402 22.14 18.68 12.65
C LEU A 402 21.59 17.34 12.12
N LEU A 403 22.00 16.94 10.91
CA LEU A 403 21.62 15.64 10.34
C LEU A 403 22.49 14.47 10.82
N LEU A 404 23.69 14.71 11.37
CA LEU A 404 24.60 13.62 11.75
C LEU A 404 24.07 12.72 12.88
N PRO A 405 23.47 13.23 13.97
CA PRO A 405 22.85 12.37 14.98
C PRO A 405 21.69 11.55 14.40
N SER A 406 20.88 12.18 13.54
CA SER A 406 19.78 11.53 12.82
C SER A 406 20.31 10.39 11.93
N LEU A 407 21.41 10.61 11.22
CA LEU A 407 22.05 9.60 10.38
C LEU A 407 22.46 8.34 11.16
N ILE A 408 23.13 8.53 12.30
CA ILE A 408 23.57 7.41 13.17
C ILE A 408 22.35 6.67 13.72
N TYR A 409 21.34 7.42 14.18
CA TYR A 409 20.09 6.85 14.66
C TYR A 409 19.40 6.00 13.57
N TRP A 410 19.24 6.52 12.35
CA TRP A 410 18.61 5.79 11.24
C TRP A 410 19.41 4.57 10.79
N ALA A 411 20.74 4.57 10.90
CA ALA A 411 21.54 3.39 10.65
C ALA A 411 21.28 2.29 11.70
N TYR A 412 21.15 2.67 12.97
CA TYR A 412 20.74 1.74 14.03
C TYR A 412 19.33 1.18 13.77
N ILE A 413 18.36 2.05 13.48
CA ILE A 413 16.99 1.64 13.11
C ILE A 413 17.00 0.70 11.90
N TYR A 414 17.78 1.01 10.86
CA TYR A 414 17.93 0.14 9.70
C TYR A 414 18.37 -1.27 10.10
N GLY A 415 19.44 -1.40 10.89
CA GLY A 415 19.97 -2.70 11.30
C GLY A 415 19.01 -3.48 12.21
N GLU A 416 18.29 -2.80 13.09
CA GLU A 416 17.25 -3.43 13.92
C GLU A 416 16.04 -3.88 13.09
N ASN A 417 15.62 -3.09 12.11
CA ASN A 417 14.56 -3.49 11.18
C ASN A 417 14.98 -4.74 10.38
N CYS A 418 16.25 -4.80 9.95
CA CYS A 418 16.80 -6.00 9.32
C CYS A 418 16.78 -7.20 10.27
N ASN A 419 17.07 -6.98 11.56
CA ASN A 419 17.01 -8.03 12.57
C ASN A 419 15.59 -8.50 12.85
N ASP A 420 14.58 -7.62 12.89
CA ASP A 420 13.18 -8.03 13.05
C ASP A 420 12.74 -8.97 11.93
N ILE A 421 12.99 -8.57 10.67
CA ILE A 421 12.69 -9.39 9.47
C ILE A 421 13.49 -10.70 9.49
N PHE A 422 14.73 -10.67 10.00
CA PHE A 422 15.52 -11.89 10.15
C PHE A 422 14.93 -12.84 11.19
N GLN A 423 14.63 -12.34 12.40
CA GLN A 423 14.19 -13.14 13.53
C GLN A 423 12.79 -13.72 13.33
N GLN A 424 11.89 -12.99 12.67
CA GLN A 424 10.56 -13.47 12.31
C GLN A 424 10.56 -14.14 10.93
N HIS A 425 10.37 -13.36 9.86
CA HIS A 425 10.04 -13.89 8.52
C HIS A 425 11.12 -14.82 7.97
N ARG A 426 12.40 -14.46 8.11
CA ARG A 426 13.47 -15.24 7.49
C ARG A 426 13.66 -16.59 8.17
N ARG A 427 13.69 -16.64 9.51
CA ARG A 427 13.77 -17.91 10.24
C ARG A 427 12.55 -18.79 10.00
N MET A 428 11.36 -18.20 9.91
CA MET A 428 10.14 -18.93 9.53
C MET A 428 10.23 -19.52 8.13
N SER A 429 10.75 -18.77 7.16
CA SER A 429 10.87 -19.30 5.79
C SER A 429 11.75 -20.55 5.71
N TRP A 430 12.79 -20.67 6.56
CA TRP A 430 13.59 -21.88 6.70
C TRP A 430 12.81 -23.00 7.37
N TRP A 431 12.11 -22.71 8.46
CA TRP A 431 11.27 -23.69 9.12
C TRP A 431 10.24 -24.29 8.15
N ILE A 432 9.56 -23.44 7.36
CA ILE A 432 8.57 -23.88 6.37
C ILE A 432 9.22 -24.77 5.32
N LYS A 433 10.36 -24.34 4.76
CA LYS A 433 11.07 -25.09 3.73
C LYS A 433 11.46 -26.50 4.22
N ASP A 434 11.89 -26.61 5.47
CA ASP A 434 12.43 -27.85 6.04
C ASP A 434 11.34 -28.77 6.64
N ASN A 435 10.16 -28.23 7.00
CA ASN A 435 9.13 -28.97 7.74
C ASN A 435 7.78 -29.13 7.01
N THR A 436 7.61 -28.56 5.81
CA THR A 436 6.37 -28.74 5.02
C THR A 436 6.62 -29.50 3.72
N PRO A 437 5.61 -30.23 3.19
CA PRO A 437 5.69 -30.87 1.88
C PRO A 437 6.01 -29.88 0.74
N PRO A 438 6.74 -30.28 -0.31
CA PRO A 438 7.09 -29.42 -1.46
C PRO A 438 5.93 -28.73 -2.16
N ASP A 439 4.77 -29.37 -2.17
CA ASP A 439 3.53 -28.96 -2.82
C ASP A 439 2.57 -28.19 -1.90
N ALA A 440 2.92 -28.04 -0.62
CA ALA A 440 2.11 -27.35 0.38
C ALA A 440 1.84 -25.89 -0.01
N VAL A 441 0.61 -25.44 0.28
CA VAL A 441 0.18 -24.06 0.14
C VAL A 441 0.28 -23.36 1.48
N ILE A 442 0.99 -22.22 1.49
CA ILE A 442 1.21 -21.41 2.68
C ILE A 442 0.38 -20.14 2.57
N GLY A 443 -0.66 -20.04 3.39
CA GLY A 443 -1.43 -18.81 3.60
C GLY A 443 -0.59 -17.80 4.36
N VAL A 444 -0.53 -16.54 3.91
CA VAL A 444 0.31 -15.50 4.53
C VAL A 444 -0.39 -14.16 4.61
N THR A 445 -0.11 -13.40 5.66
CA THR A 445 -0.41 -11.96 5.72
C THR A 445 0.74 -11.10 5.20
N ASP A 446 1.98 -11.58 5.37
CA ASP A 446 3.21 -10.97 4.84
C ASP A 446 3.86 -11.95 3.83
N THR A 447 3.83 -11.58 2.55
CA THR A 447 4.10 -12.52 1.44
C THR A 447 5.55 -12.51 0.94
N GLY A 448 6.33 -11.47 1.23
CA GLY A 448 7.64 -11.23 0.61
C GLY A 448 8.68 -12.30 0.93
N VAL A 449 9.24 -12.28 2.15
CA VAL A 449 10.34 -13.16 2.58
C VAL A 449 9.89 -14.61 2.57
N ILE A 450 8.69 -14.89 3.08
CA ILE A 450 8.14 -16.24 3.10
C ILE A 450 7.97 -16.75 1.68
N GLY A 451 7.30 -16.01 0.79
CA GLY A 451 7.12 -16.44 -0.61
C GLY A 451 8.41 -16.56 -1.41
N TYR A 452 9.43 -15.77 -1.08
CA TYR A 452 10.72 -15.86 -1.76
C TYR A 452 11.58 -17.04 -1.27
N PHE A 453 11.72 -17.23 0.04
CA PHE A 453 12.67 -18.22 0.60
C PHE A 453 12.08 -19.58 0.94
N SER A 454 10.77 -19.69 1.20
CA SER A 454 10.17 -20.98 1.57
C SER A 454 10.15 -21.99 0.42
N GLU A 455 10.19 -21.51 -0.83
CA GLU A 455 10.03 -22.36 -2.03
C GLU A 455 8.71 -23.17 -1.99
N ARG A 456 7.65 -22.54 -1.48
CA ARG A 456 6.29 -23.07 -1.45
C ARG A 456 5.32 -22.22 -2.25
N ARG A 457 4.16 -22.80 -2.57
CA ARG A 457 3.03 -22.01 -3.08
C ARG A 457 2.51 -21.12 -1.95
N VAL A 458 2.13 -19.90 -2.28
CA VAL A 458 1.67 -18.92 -1.31
C VAL A 458 0.29 -18.39 -1.67
N TYR A 459 -0.59 -18.38 -0.68
CA TYR A 459 -1.86 -17.67 -0.73
C TYR A 459 -1.77 -16.43 0.15
N ASP A 460 -1.60 -15.27 -0.47
CA ASP A 460 -1.56 -13.98 0.23
C ASP A 460 -2.98 -13.49 0.53
N PHE A 461 -3.35 -13.46 1.81
CA PHE A 461 -4.68 -13.02 2.29
C PHE A 461 -4.95 -11.53 2.04
N VAL A 462 -3.92 -10.68 2.08
CA VAL A 462 -4.03 -9.24 1.79
C VAL A 462 -4.28 -9.01 0.30
N GLY A 463 -3.79 -9.93 -0.53
CA GLY A 463 -4.08 -9.99 -1.96
C GLY A 463 -3.20 -9.08 -2.82
N LEU A 464 -1.99 -8.78 -2.36
CA LEU A 464 -0.95 -8.20 -3.21
C LEU A 464 -0.54 -9.20 -4.28
N THR A 465 -0.30 -10.46 -3.90
CA THR A 465 0.24 -11.50 -4.79
C THR A 465 -0.76 -12.56 -5.22
N THR A 466 -1.92 -12.63 -4.56
CA THR A 466 -3.04 -13.49 -4.97
C THR A 466 -4.02 -12.73 -5.86
N PRO A 467 -4.36 -13.22 -7.07
CA PRO A 467 -5.27 -12.56 -7.99
C PRO A 467 -6.62 -12.25 -7.34
N ASN A 468 -7.10 -11.02 -7.53
CA ASN A 468 -8.41 -10.55 -7.07
C ASN A 468 -8.69 -10.66 -5.56
N GLN A 469 -7.72 -11.05 -4.72
CA GLN A 469 -7.95 -11.24 -3.29
C GLN A 469 -8.08 -9.92 -2.52
N ALA A 470 -7.38 -8.87 -2.93
CA ALA A 470 -7.36 -7.59 -2.21
C ALA A 470 -8.75 -6.95 -2.05
N ARG A 471 -9.67 -7.20 -3.00
CA ARG A 471 -11.05 -6.69 -2.89
C ARG A 471 -11.83 -7.39 -1.78
N HIS A 472 -11.59 -8.68 -1.55
CA HIS A 472 -12.25 -9.47 -0.50
C HIS A 472 -11.68 -9.07 0.86
N TRP A 473 -10.36 -9.01 0.97
CA TRP A 473 -9.67 -8.56 2.19
C TRP A 473 -10.14 -7.18 2.67
N ARG A 474 -10.37 -6.26 1.75
CA ARG A 474 -10.84 -4.91 2.09
C ARG A 474 -12.25 -4.84 2.64
N GLN A 475 -13.08 -5.83 2.32
CA GLN A 475 -14.47 -5.87 2.76
C GLN A 475 -14.57 -6.37 4.20
N GLY A 476 -13.65 -7.25 4.61
CA GLY A 476 -13.57 -7.82 5.97
C GLY A 476 -13.12 -9.26 5.97
N PHE A 477 -13.12 -9.87 7.15
CA PHE A 477 -12.74 -11.28 7.30
C PHE A 477 -13.76 -12.23 6.72
N GLY A 478 -15.06 -11.94 6.86
CA GLY A 478 -16.16 -12.69 6.24
C GLY A 478 -15.95 -12.83 4.74
N SER A 479 -15.77 -11.71 4.04
CA SER A 479 -15.56 -11.75 2.59
C SER A 479 -14.24 -12.43 2.18
N ALA A 480 -13.21 -12.31 3.01
CA ALA A 480 -11.96 -13.02 2.81
C ALA A 480 -12.10 -14.53 3.01
N TYR A 481 -12.94 -14.98 3.94
CA TYR A 481 -13.30 -16.38 4.17
C TYR A 481 -14.18 -16.92 3.05
N GLU A 482 -15.22 -16.20 2.64
CA GLU A 482 -16.08 -16.59 1.50
C GLU A 482 -15.24 -16.87 0.24
N ARG A 483 -14.21 -16.05 0.04
CA ARG A 483 -13.30 -16.27 -1.09
C ARG A 483 -12.54 -17.61 -1.02
N LEU A 484 -12.25 -18.12 0.18
CA LEU A 484 -11.61 -19.43 0.39
C LEU A 484 -12.55 -20.58 0.05
N GLU A 485 -13.85 -20.45 0.29
CA GLU A 485 -14.83 -21.51 -0.03
C GLU A 485 -14.85 -21.84 -1.53
N HIS A 486 -14.61 -20.82 -2.36
CA HIS A 486 -14.48 -20.92 -3.82
C HIS A 486 -13.14 -21.47 -4.31
N LEU A 487 -12.20 -21.82 -3.42
CA LEU A 487 -10.94 -22.44 -3.81
C LEU A 487 -11.09 -23.95 -3.96
N ALA A 488 -10.37 -24.52 -4.93
CA ALA A 488 -10.20 -25.96 -4.98
C ALA A 488 -9.36 -26.45 -3.78
N ASP A 489 -9.52 -27.72 -3.41
CA ASP A 489 -8.84 -28.31 -2.24
C ASP A 489 -7.31 -28.17 -2.32
N ASP A 490 -6.73 -28.27 -3.52
CA ASP A 490 -5.29 -28.13 -3.76
C ASP A 490 -4.79 -26.67 -3.78
N GLN A 491 -5.70 -25.70 -3.61
CA GLN A 491 -5.44 -24.27 -3.51
C GLN A 491 -5.66 -23.73 -2.08
N LEU A 492 -6.36 -24.49 -1.23
CA LEU A 492 -6.56 -24.12 0.17
C LEU A 492 -5.21 -24.14 0.92
N PRO A 493 -4.94 -23.16 1.80
CA PRO A 493 -3.73 -23.16 2.62
C PRO A 493 -3.64 -24.38 3.54
N ASP A 494 -2.59 -25.19 3.43
CA ASP A 494 -2.28 -26.26 4.39
C ASP A 494 -1.75 -25.68 5.72
N TYR A 495 -1.07 -24.53 5.62
CA TYR A 495 -0.52 -23.80 6.75
C TYR A 495 -0.85 -22.32 6.61
N ILE A 496 -1.08 -21.64 7.74
CA ILE A 496 -1.27 -20.18 7.79
C ILE A 496 -0.14 -19.56 8.60
N VAL A 497 0.51 -18.55 8.05
CA VAL A 497 1.53 -17.74 8.72
C VAL A 497 1.02 -16.33 8.88
N THR A 498 0.75 -15.94 10.12
CA THR A 498 0.06 -14.69 10.42
C THR A 498 0.46 -14.16 11.79
N PHE A 499 0.24 -12.85 11.99
CA PHE A 499 0.22 -12.29 13.33
C PHE A 499 -1.08 -12.73 14.01
N PRO A 500 -1.06 -13.27 15.24
CA PRO A 500 -2.25 -13.86 15.85
C PRO A 500 -3.45 -12.91 15.89
N PHE A 501 -3.24 -11.65 16.26
CA PHE A 501 -4.30 -10.64 16.37
C PHE A 501 -5.07 -10.41 15.05
N VAL A 502 -4.49 -10.77 13.90
CA VAL A 502 -5.18 -10.63 12.60
C VAL A 502 -6.38 -11.58 12.52
N TRP A 503 -6.37 -12.74 13.20
CA TRP A 503 -7.48 -13.69 13.17
C TRP A 503 -8.04 -14.06 14.55
N ALA A 504 -7.41 -13.57 15.63
CA ALA A 504 -7.61 -14.03 17.02
C ALA A 504 -9.02 -13.80 17.62
N GLU A 505 -9.92 -13.12 16.92
CA GLU A 505 -11.32 -13.00 17.34
C GLU A 505 -12.21 -14.14 16.79
N ASN A 506 -11.77 -14.89 15.76
CA ASN A 506 -12.66 -15.75 14.96
C ASN A 506 -12.39 -17.27 15.07
N ASN A 507 -11.48 -17.74 15.94
CA ASN A 507 -11.11 -19.17 16.10
C ASN A 507 -10.76 -19.95 14.81
N LEU A 508 -10.52 -19.26 13.69
CA LEU A 508 -10.27 -19.89 12.39
C LEU A 508 -8.89 -20.53 12.27
N LEU A 509 -7.94 -20.16 13.12
CA LEU A 509 -6.58 -20.66 13.04
C LEU A 509 -6.50 -22.06 13.66
N GLY A 510 -5.87 -22.98 12.94
CA GLY A 510 -5.66 -24.35 13.43
C GLY A 510 -4.57 -24.45 14.51
N GLN A 511 -3.83 -25.56 14.51
CA GLN A 511 -2.85 -25.84 15.57
C GLN A 511 -1.56 -25.00 15.38
N PRO A 512 -1.12 -24.21 16.38
CA PRO A 512 0.16 -23.50 16.30
C PRO A 512 1.33 -24.50 16.30
N LEU A 513 2.24 -24.36 15.35
CA LEU A 513 3.43 -25.21 15.20
C LEU A 513 4.74 -24.50 15.53
N TYR A 514 4.84 -23.20 15.22
CA TYR A 514 6.05 -22.41 15.43
C TYR A 514 5.70 -20.94 15.66
N ASN A 515 6.24 -20.33 16.71
CA ASN A 515 6.12 -18.91 17.00
C ASN A 515 7.50 -18.25 16.95
N ALA A 516 7.64 -17.18 16.17
CA ALA A 516 8.78 -16.28 16.27
C ALA A 516 8.38 -15.01 17.02
N THR A 517 8.82 -14.91 18.27
CA THR A 517 8.56 -13.75 19.13
C THR A 517 9.74 -12.77 19.13
N LEU A 518 9.48 -11.51 18.79
CA LEU A 518 10.42 -10.40 18.95
C LEU A 518 10.38 -9.87 20.38
N GLN A 519 11.57 -9.64 20.96
CA GLN A 519 11.70 -8.94 22.25
C GLN A 519 11.49 -7.44 22.11
N LYS A 520 11.86 -6.92 20.95
CA LYS A 520 11.70 -5.55 20.54
C LYS A 520 11.29 -5.59 19.08
N ASN A 521 10.21 -4.90 18.76
CA ASN A 521 9.72 -4.77 17.39
C ASN A 521 9.86 -3.31 16.99
N MET A 522 10.36 -3.04 15.79
CA MET A 522 10.47 -1.72 15.18
C MET A 522 10.05 -1.72 13.71
N THR A 523 9.49 -2.83 13.20
CA THR A 523 9.20 -3.00 11.77
C THR A 523 7.95 -3.79 11.47
N THR A 524 7.61 -4.81 12.26
CA THR A 524 6.56 -5.78 11.93
C THR A 524 5.26 -5.45 12.66
N MET A 525 4.15 -6.08 12.29
CA MET A 525 2.83 -5.73 12.83
C MET A 525 2.63 -6.13 14.30
N SER A 526 3.36 -7.13 14.79
CA SER A 526 3.29 -7.60 16.18
C SER A 526 4.58 -8.32 16.58
N ASN A 527 4.83 -8.40 17.89
CA ASN A 527 5.93 -9.17 18.43
C ASN A 527 5.82 -10.66 18.10
N ASP A 528 4.61 -11.21 18.08
CA ASP A 528 4.36 -12.62 17.75
C ASP A 528 3.95 -12.76 16.29
N PHE A 529 4.64 -13.66 15.59
CA PHE A 529 4.30 -14.13 14.27
C PHE A 529 4.28 -15.65 14.34
N VAL A 530 3.23 -16.31 13.85
CA VAL A 530 2.97 -17.72 14.17
C VAL A 530 2.60 -18.50 12.91
N ILE A 531 3.11 -19.73 12.82
CA ILE A 531 2.77 -20.72 11.81
C ILE A 531 1.76 -21.69 12.41
N TYR A 532 0.60 -21.82 11.77
CA TYR A 532 -0.48 -22.73 12.14
C TYR A 532 -0.62 -23.82 11.09
N ARG A 533 -0.82 -25.07 11.53
CA ARG A 533 -1.33 -26.14 10.68
C ARG A 533 -2.83 -25.98 10.58
N GLN A 534 -3.34 -25.82 9.37
CA GLN A 534 -4.73 -25.50 9.18
C GLN A 534 -5.60 -26.76 9.16
N ASP A 535 -6.81 -26.63 9.69
CA ASP A 535 -7.90 -27.60 9.54
C ASP A 535 -9.06 -26.90 8.84
N TRP A 536 -9.50 -27.47 7.73
CA TRP A 536 -10.62 -26.95 6.92
C TRP A 536 -11.85 -27.86 7.02
N SER A 537 -11.99 -28.67 8.07
CA SER A 537 -13.15 -29.57 8.27
C SER A 537 -14.51 -28.84 8.20
N PHE A 538 -14.52 -27.53 8.45
CA PHE A 538 -15.68 -26.64 8.43
C PHE A 538 -15.93 -25.92 7.10
N ILE A 539 -14.98 -25.93 6.14
CA ILE A 539 -15.11 -25.20 4.88
C ILE A 539 -16.29 -25.74 4.06
N ARG A 540 -17.11 -24.87 3.45
CA ARG A 540 -18.30 -25.25 2.66
C ARG A 540 -19.33 -26.07 3.43
N LYS A 541 -19.31 -26.03 4.77
CA LYS A 541 -20.35 -26.68 5.59
C LYS A 541 -21.53 -25.75 5.87
N GLY A 542 -21.40 -24.47 5.50
CA GLY A 542 -22.43 -23.45 5.67
C GLY A 542 -23.44 -23.34 4.53
N GLU A 543 -23.28 -24.02 3.39
CA GLU A 543 -24.08 -23.75 2.18
C GLU A 543 -25.61 -23.96 2.32
N LEU A 544 -26.05 -24.75 3.30
CA LEU A 544 -27.47 -25.06 3.54
C LEU A 544 -27.86 -24.76 4.98
N PRO A 545 -29.15 -24.49 5.25
CA PRO A 545 -29.63 -24.35 6.62
C PRO A 545 -29.49 -25.67 7.39
N LEU A 546 -29.35 -25.60 8.71
CA LEU A 546 -29.30 -26.74 9.64
C LEU A 546 -30.52 -27.63 9.49
N ASN A 547 -31.71 -27.03 9.32
CA ASN A 547 -32.98 -27.72 9.17
C ASN A 547 -33.75 -27.20 7.94
N PRO A 548 -33.42 -27.67 6.73
CA PRO A 548 -34.15 -27.30 5.52
C PRO A 548 -35.64 -27.70 5.63
N PRO A 549 -36.58 -26.85 5.18
CA PRO A 549 -38.00 -27.13 5.30
C PRO A 549 -38.42 -28.28 4.37
N GLU A 550 -39.06 -29.31 4.94
CA GLU A 550 -39.57 -30.45 4.17
C GLU A 550 -40.68 -30.03 3.19
N GLY A 551 -40.69 -30.63 1.99
CA GLY A 551 -41.75 -30.41 0.99
C GLY A 551 -41.63 -29.12 0.19
N MET A 552 -40.65 -28.26 0.48
CA MET A 552 -40.35 -27.04 -0.29
C MET A 552 -39.12 -27.21 -1.19
N ILE A 553 -38.98 -26.34 -2.19
CA ILE A 553 -37.78 -26.22 -3.04
C ILE A 553 -37.01 -24.96 -2.68
N LEU A 554 -35.69 -25.02 -2.73
CA LEU A 554 -34.85 -23.82 -2.61
C LEU A 554 -34.99 -23.02 -3.91
N SER A 555 -35.68 -21.89 -3.86
CA SER A 555 -35.94 -21.04 -5.02
C SER A 555 -34.79 -20.07 -5.28
N ASP A 556 -34.25 -19.49 -4.20
CA ASP A 556 -33.12 -18.56 -4.28
C ASP A 556 -32.33 -18.55 -2.97
N GLN A 557 -31.08 -18.09 -3.02
CA GLN A 557 -30.24 -17.92 -1.83
C GLN A 557 -29.27 -16.76 -2.02
N LEU A 558 -28.98 -16.06 -0.92
CA LEU A 558 -27.95 -15.03 -0.86
C LEU A 558 -26.99 -15.34 0.27
N ASP A 559 -25.77 -15.66 -0.12
CA ASP A 559 -24.63 -15.74 0.77
C ASP A 559 -24.07 -14.34 1.05
N VAL A 560 -24.02 -13.95 2.33
CA VAL A 560 -23.64 -12.60 2.73
C VAL A 560 -22.11 -12.53 2.85
N ALA A 561 -21.52 -11.41 2.45
CA ALA A 561 -20.07 -11.24 2.28
C ALA A 561 -19.44 -11.94 1.05
N ASP A 562 -20.16 -12.83 0.35
CA ASP A 562 -19.79 -13.29 -0.98
C ASP A 562 -20.06 -12.17 -1.99
N LEU A 563 -18.99 -11.53 -2.48
CA LEU A 563 -19.10 -10.39 -3.38
C LEU A 563 -19.76 -10.71 -4.73
N ALA A 564 -19.69 -11.95 -5.19
CA ALA A 564 -20.33 -12.36 -6.43
C ALA A 564 -21.83 -12.54 -6.22
N GLN A 565 -22.25 -13.20 -5.14
CA GLN A 565 -23.66 -13.33 -4.79
C GLN A 565 -24.28 -11.99 -4.42
N GLU A 566 -23.59 -11.15 -3.64
CA GLU A 566 -24.04 -9.79 -3.33
C GLU A 566 -24.27 -8.96 -4.59
N ALA A 567 -23.34 -9.02 -5.55
CA ALA A 567 -23.50 -8.32 -6.83
C ALA A 567 -24.68 -8.88 -7.65
N ALA A 568 -24.85 -10.20 -7.69
CA ALA A 568 -25.94 -10.86 -8.42
C ALA A 568 -27.32 -10.46 -7.86
N HIS A 569 -27.42 -10.28 -6.54
CA HIS A 569 -28.65 -9.89 -5.85
C HIS A 569 -28.81 -8.38 -5.66
N ARG A 570 -27.90 -7.56 -6.22
CA ARG A 570 -27.86 -6.10 -6.02
C ARG A 570 -27.92 -5.73 -4.53
N PHE A 571 -27.20 -6.49 -3.71
CA PHE A 571 -27.17 -6.32 -2.27
C PHE A 571 -26.61 -4.94 -1.89
N VAL A 572 -27.30 -4.28 -0.96
CA VAL A 572 -26.90 -3.00 -0.37
C VAL A 572 -27.11 -3.09 1.13
N ALA A 573 -26.01 -3.03 1.88
CA ALA A 573 -26.04 -2.78 3.32
C ALA A 573 -26.02 -1.28 3.58
N ARG A 574 -27.02 -0.77 4.30
CA ARG A 574 -27.00 0.54 4.95
C ARG A 574 -26.62 0.32 6.40
N GLU A 575 -25.69 1.13 6.85
CA GLU A 575 -25.12 1.01 8.18
C GLU A 575 -25.42 2.28 8.95
N ALA A 576 -25.74 2.12 10.24
CA ALA A 576 -25.91 3.26 11.13
C ALA A 576 -24.65 4.14 11.10
N ALA A 577 -24.85 5.46 11.15
CA ALA A 577 -23.78 6.46 11.08
C ALA A 577 -22.94 6.50 12.37
N GLU A 578 -22.38 5.37 12.78
CA GLU A 578 -21.21 5.39 13.65
C GLU A 578 -20.03 5.86 12.80
N ARG A 579 -19.60 7.11 13.06
CA ARG A 579 -18.30 7.59 12.62
C ARG A 579 -17.27 6.55 13.06
N PRO A 580 -16.54 5.87 12.17
CA PRO A 580 -15.43 5.05 12.58
C PRO A 580 -14.31 6.00 13.03
N THR A 581 -14.39 6.47 14.28
CA THR A 581 -13.29 7.10 15.00
C THR A 581 -12.33 5.99 15.40
N GLY A 582 -11.67 5.40 14.42
CA GLY A 582 -10.73 4.30 14.64
C GLY A 582 -10.53 3.48 13.37
N TRP A 583 -9.27 3.31 12.97
CA TRP A 583 -8.87 2.40 11.90
C TRP A 583 -8.87 0.98 12.49
N LYS A 584 -9.90 0.20 12.22
CA LYS A 584 -9.86 -1.26 12.34
C LYS A 584 -9.84 -1.77 10.91
N PHE A 585 -8.64 -2.14 10.43
CA PHE A 585 -8.47 -2.78 9.14
C PHE A 585 -7.96 -4.22 9.36
N PRO A 586 -8.64 -5.23 8.82
CA PRO A 586 -9.80 -5.13 7.94
C PRO A 586 -11.09 -4.69 8.68
N ASN A 587 -12.11 -4.29 7.92
CA ASN A 587 -13.31 -3.63 8.46
C ASN A 587 -13.99 -4.48 9.55
N PRO A 588 -14.19 -3.95 10.77
CA PRO A 588 -14.78 -4.68 11.89
C PRO A 588 -16.30 -4.84 11.77
N ARG A 589 -16.87 -4.78 10.56
CA ARG A 589 -18.32 -4.94 10.30
C ARG A 589 -18.62 -6.15 9.42
N ASN A 590 -17.59 -6.93 9.14
CA ASN A 590 -17.65 -8.10 8.30
C ASN A 590 -16.78 -9.19 8.95
N PHE A 591 -17.46 -10.23 9.40
CA PHE A 591 -16.95 -11.19 10.38
C PHE A 591 -16.99 -12.59 9.80
N VAL A 592 -16.25 -13.48 10.45
CA VAL A 592 -16.42 -14.92 10.26
C VAL A 592 -16.79 -15.47 11.61
N PHE A 593 -17.82 -16.29 11.64
CA PHE A 593 -18.19 -17.00 12.85
C PHE A 593 -18.01 -18.49 12.63
N LEU A 594 -17.49 -19.19 13.64
CA LEU A 594 -17.24 -20.62 13.63
C LEU A 594 -17.87 -21.20 14.88
N ALA A 595 -18.86 -22.08 14.71
CA ALA A 595 -19.53 -22.74 15.81
C ALA A 595 -19.91 -24.18 15.46
N GLU A 596 -19.97 -25.03 16.48
CA GLU A 596 -20.53 -26.36 16.35
C GLU A 596 -22.05 -26.27 16.50
N SER A 597 -22.79 -26.80 15.53
CA SER A 597 -24.25 -26.89 15.57
C SER A 597 -24.73 -28.17 14.91
N GLY A 598 -25.64 -28.89 15.58
CA GLY A 598 -26.14 -30.18 15.09
C GLY A 598 -25.06 -31.25 14.90
N GLY A 599 -23.99 -31.22 15.71
CA GLY A 599 -22.84 -32.12 15.63
C GLY A 599 -21.92 -31.87 14.43
N ARG A 600 -22.02 -30.69 13.80
CA ARG A 600 -21.18 -30.27 12.68
C ARG A 600 -20.51 -28.95 13.04
N LEU A 601 -19.23 -28.84 12.72
CA LEU A 601 -18.50 -27.58 12.80
C LEU A 601 -18.77 -26.78 11.53
N ILE A 602 -19.35 -25.59 11.66
CA ILE A 602 -19.77 -24.74 10.54
C ILE A 602 -19.13 -23.36 10.73
N ALA A 603 -18.48 -22.87 9.68
CA ALA A 603 -18.11 -21.46 9.57
C ALA A 603 -18.82 -20.81 8.40
N ASP A 604 -19.03 -19.51 8.53
CA ASP A 604 -19.70 -18.69 7.55
C ASP A 604 -19.20 -17.24 7.66
N GLY A 605 -19.10 -16.55 6.52
CA GLY A 605 -18.80 -15.13 6.43
C GLY A 605 -20.07 -14.30 6.55
N GLY A 606 -19.99 -13.13 7.17
CA GLY A 606 -21.19 -12.34 7.42
C GLY A 606 -20.94 -10.84 7.54
N ARG A 607 -22.03 -10.11 7.71
CA ARG A 607 -22.07 -8.66 7.88
C ARG A 607 -23.02 -8.24 8.98
N ASP A 608 -22.73 -7.09 9.56
CA ASP A 608 -23.67 -6.46 10.48
C ASP A 608 -24.94 -5.97 9.78
N LEU A 609 -26.07 -6.18 10.43
CA LEU A 609 -27.31 -5.46 10.18
C LEU A 609 -27.48 -4.41 11.30
N THR A 610 -26.91 -3.22 11.09
CA THR A 610 -27.03 -2.08 12.01
C THR A 610 -28.17 -1.12 11.64
N GLU A 611 -28.49 -0.97 10.34
CA GLU A 611 -29.62 -0.17 9.88
C GLU A 611 -30.53 -0.97 8.94
N SER A 612 -30.06 -1.32 7.74
CA SER A 612 -30.86 -2.17 6.84
C SER A 612 -30.01 -2.89 5.79
N GLN A 613 -30.50 -4.02 5.31
CA GLN A 613 -29.98 -4.74 4.15
C GLN A 613 -31.07 -4.84 3.09
N ILE A 614 -30.71 -4.57 1.84
CA ILE A 614 -31.64 -4.60 0.69
C ILE A 614 -31.03 -5.50 -0.36
N PHE A 615 -31.81 -6.44 -0.89
CA PHE A 615 -31.38 -7.32 -1.97
C PHE A 615 -32.59 -7.77 -2.81
N THR A 616 -32.31 -8.30 -3.99
CA THR A 616 -33.32 -8.75 -4.95
C THR A 616 -33.16 -10.24 -5.19
N VAL A 617 -34.25 -10.98 -5.08
CA VAL A 617 -34.33 -12.42 -5.30
C VAL A 617 -35.31 -12.76 -6.43
N ARG A 618 -35.24 -13.99 -6.95
CA ARG A 618 -36.17 -14.53 -7.95
C ARG A 618 -37.05 -15.60 -7.34
N LEU A 619 -38.36 -15.36 -7.33
CA LEU A 619 -39.36 -16.23 -6.71
C LEU A 619 -40.51 -16.49 -7.69
N ALA A 620 -41.12 -17.67 -7.63
CA ALA A 620 -42.32 -17.97 -8.40
C ALA A 620 -43.51 -17.12 -7.90
N PRO A 621 -44.15 -16.31 -8.76
CA PRO A 621 -45.31 -15.51 -8.36
C PRO A 621 -46.48 -16.36 -7.87
N GLY A 622 -47.16 -15.90 -6.81
CA GLY A 622 -48.35 -16.55 -6.28
C GLY A 622 -48.12 -17.84 -5.48
N ALA A 623 -46.86 -18.24 -5.24
CA ALA A 623 -46.51 -19.33 -4.35
C ALA A 623 -45.99 -18.80 -3.00
N PRO A 624 -46.44 -19.33 -1.85
CA PRO A 624 -45.91 -18.93 -0.55
C PRO A 624 -44.42 -19.30 -0.44
N ALA A 625 -43.67 -18.50 0.31
CA ALA A 625 -42.24 -18.71 0.52
C ALA A 625 -41.89 -18.74 2.01
N ARG A 626 -40.75 -19.34 2.35
CA ARG A 626 -40.13 -19.26 3.66
C ARG A 626 -38.74 -18.66 3.51
N LEU A 627 -38.51 -17.51 4.14
CA LEU A 627 -37.20 -16.89 4.28
C LEU A 627 -36.55 -17.43 5.55
N ILE A 628 -35.34 -17.98 5.42
CA ILE A 628 -34.50 -18.42 6.54
C ILE A 628 -33.25 -17.54 6.53
N ALA A 629 -32.85 -17.02 7.68
CA ALA A 629 -31.62 -16.25 7.82
C ALA A 629 -30.68 -16.95 8.81
N ARG A 630 -29.42 -17.22 8.43
CA ARG A 630 -28.40 -17.63 9.41
C ARG A 630 -27.81 -16.41 10.09
N VAL A 631 -27.85 -16.42 11.41
CA VAL A 631 -27.47 -15.28 12.23
C VAL A 631 -26.69 -15.72 13.46
N GLU A 632 -25.89 -14.79 13.96
CA GLU A 632 -25.28 -14.82 15.29
C GLU A 632 -25.63 -13.51 16.00
N ALA A 633 -25.96 -13.60 17.28
CA ALA A 633 -26.29 -12.43 18.09
C ALA A 633 -25.90 -12.68 19.54
N GLU A 634 -25.20 -11.72 20.14
CA GLU A 634 -24.83 -11.79 21.56
C GLU A 634 -26.02 -11.69 22.51
N ARG A 635 -27.11 -11.07 22.05
CA ARG A 635 -28.36 -10.86 22.77
C ARG A 635 -29.54 -10.95 21.82
N SER A 636 -30.76 -10.91 22.35
CA SER A 636 -31.99 -10.93 21.59
C SER A 636 -31.98 -9.81 20.56
N ALA A 637 -32.11 -10.22 19.31
CA ALA A 637 -31.99 -9.34 18.17
C ALA A 637 -33.17 -9.52 17.24
N LEU A 638 -33.69 -8.40 16.75
CA LEU A 638 -34.97 -8.34 16.03
C LEU A 638 -34.79 -7.55 14.74
N ALA A 639 -35.31 -8.08 13.63
CA ALA A 639 -35.28 -7.43 12.34
C ALA A 639 -36.64 -7.50 11.64
N GLU A 640 -37.08 -6.40 11.05
CA GLU A 640 -38.30 -6.35 10.25
C GLU A 640 -38.02 -6.67 8.79
N VAL A 641 -38.85 -7.52 8.19
CA VAL A 641 -38.75 -7.93 6.79
C VAL A 641 -39.85 -7.28 5.97
N PHE A 642 -39.46 -6.67 4.87
CA PHE A 642 -40.34 -6.06 3.87
C PHE A 642 -40.11 -6.73 2.52
N ILE A 643 -41.21 -7.01 1.81
CA ILE A 643 -41.21 -7.57 0.45
C ILE A 643 -41.87 -6.53 -0.46
N ASN A 644 -41.12 -6.02 -1.45
CA ASN A 644 -41.59 -4.97 -2.36
C ASN A 644 -42.18 -3.74 -1.65
N GLY A 645 -41.64 -3.41 -0.47
CA GLY A 645 -42.08 -2.28 0.36
C GLY A 645 -43.23 -2.58 1.34
N GLU A 646 -43.91 -3.73 1.19
CA GLU A 646 -44.96 -4.17 2.11
C GLU A 646 -44.35 -4.99 3.27
N ARG A 647 -44.79 -4.76 4.51
CA ARG A 647 -44.27 -5.45 5.70
C ARG A 647 -44.72 -6.92 5.70
N ALA A 648 -43.77 -7.85 5.75
CA ALA A 648 -44.03 -9.29 5.78
C ALA A 648 -44.03 -9.86 7.20
N GLY A 649 -43.15 -9.38 8.08
CA GLY A 649 -43.04 -9.88 9.46
C GLY A 649 -41.68 -9.59 10.07
N ASN A 650 -41.30 -10.38 11.08
CA ASN A 650 -40.05 -10.21 11.82
C ASN A 650 -39.20 -11.50 11.76
N LEU A 651 -37.88 -11.32 11.83
CA LEU A 651 -36.91 -12.36 12.18
C LEU A 651 -36.43 -12.09 13.60
N GLU A 652 -36.44 -13.11 14.45
CA GLU A 652 -36.10 -12.98 15.88
C GLU A 652 -35.00 -13.98 16.25
N ALA A 653 -33.86 -13.47 16.73
CA ALA A 653 -32.80 -14.26 17.35
C ALA A 653 -32.96 -14.20 18.88
N ALA A 654 -32.83 -15.35 19.54
CA ALA A 654 -33.05 -15.49 20.98
C ALA A 654 -31.76 -15.30 21.78
N ASP A 655 -31.88 -14.73 22.98
CA ASP A 655 -30.79 -14.53 23.95
C ASP A 655 -30.13 -15.86 24.39
N GLU A 656 -30.89 -16.95 24.47
CA GLU A 656 -30.47 -18.21 25.09
C GLU A 656 -29.44 -19.02 24.26
N LYS A 657 -29.13 -18.57 23.04
CA LYS A 657 -28.25 -19.27 22.08
C LYS A 657 -26.97 -18.48 21.74
N LYS A 658 -26.44 -17.71 22.69
CA LYS A 658 -25.18 -16.99 22.50
C LYS A 658 -24.06 -17.97 22.16
N GLY A 659 -23.30 -17.70 21.10
CA GLY A 659 -22.20 -18.55 20.65
C GLY A 659 -22.62 -19.76 19.81
N GLU A 660 -23.89 -19.84 19.39
CA GLU A 660 -24.40 -20.86 18.49
C GLU A 660 -25.01 -20.24 17.23
N TRP A 661 -25.06 -21.04 16.16
CA TRP A 661 -25.80 -20.67 14.95
C TRP A 661 -27.31 -20.63 15.22
N GLN A 662 -27.93 -19.51 14.86
CA GLN A 662 -29.39 -19.36 14.89
C GLN A 662 -29.91 -19.21 13.46
N GLU A 663 -31.03 -19.88 13.16
CA GLU A 663 -31.66 -19.83 11.84
C GLU A 663 -33.14 -19.43 11.96
N PRO A 664 -33.45 -18.19 12.39
CA PRO A 664 -34.82 -17.69 12.38
C PRO A 664 -35.41 -17.75 10.98
N PHE A 665 -36.71 -18.03 10.91
CA PHE A 665 -37.45 -18.07 9.66
C PHE A 665 -38.72 -17.21 9.71
N LEU A 666 -39.15 -16.77 8.54
CA LEU A 666 -40.39 -16.04 8.31
C LEU A 666 -41.13 -16.66 7.13
N ASP A 667 -42.38 -17.06 7.36
CA ASP A 667 -43.28 -17.46 6.28
C ASP A 667 -43.86 -16.23 5.58
N ILE A 668 -43.60 -16.12 4.28
CA ILE A 668 -44.03 -15.03 3.41
C ILE A 668 -45.29 -15.47 2.65
N PRO A 669 -46.43 -14.78 2.84
CA PRO A 669 -47.66 -15.12 2.14
C PRO A 669 -47.55 -14.88 0.63
N ALA A 670 -48.19 -15.75 -0.16
CA ALA A 670 -48.23 -15.68 -1.61
C ALA A 670 -48.71 -14.31 -2.16
N SER A 671 -49.53 -13.59 -1.41
CA SER A 671 -50.06 -12.27 -1.78
C SER A 671 -48.99 -11.16 -1.89
N LEU A 672 -47.82 -11.36 -1.27
CA LEU A 672 -46.67 -10.44 -1.33
C LEU A 672 -45.72 -10.75 -2.49
N ILE A 673 -45.81 -11.96 -3.07
CA ILE A 673 -44.94 -12.43 -4.16
C ILE A 673 -45.72 -12.32 -5.47
N ARG A 674 -45.83 -11.09 -5.97
CA ARG A 674 -46.64 -10.75 -7.16
C ARG A 674 -45.86 -10.83 -8.47
N GLU A 675 -44.54 -10.75 -8.38
CA GLU A 675 -43.63 -10.67 -9.52
C GLU A 675 -42.46 -11.63 -9.31
N GLU A 676 -41.81 -12.02 -10.41
CA GLU A 676 -40.69 -12.95 -10.34
C GLU A 676 -39.50 -12.33 -9.58
N GLN A 677 -39.19 -11.07 -9.84
CA GLN A 677 -38.18 -10.34 -9.09
C GLN A 677 -38.80 -9.66 -7.87
N CYS A 678 -38.41 -10.10 -6.68
CA CYS A 678 -38.85 -9.50 -5.42
C CYS A 678 -37.68 -8.78 -4.74
N GLN A 679 -37.90 -7.54 -4.32
CA GLN A 679 -36.96 -6.83 -3.46
C GLN A 679 -37.28 -7.16 -2.00
N ILE A 680 -36.31 -7.73 -1.31
CA ILE A 680 -36.34 -7.96 0.13
C ILE A 680 -35.56 -6.83 0.81
N ARG A 681 -36.18 -6.21 1.82
CA ARG A 681 -35.52 -5.24 2.70
C ARG A 681 -35.67 -5.70 4.14
N ILE A 682 -34.55 -5.88 4.81
CA ILE A 682 -34.46 -6.28 6.21
C ILE A 682 -33.94 -5.09 6.99
N VAL A 683 -34.63 -4.73 8.07
CA VAL A 683 -34.38 -3.49 8.82
C VAL A 683 -34.13 -3.85 10.27
N HIS A 684 -33.06 -3.29 10.84
CA HIS A 684 -32.78 -3.42 12.26
C HIS A 684 -33.94 -2.83 13.08
N HIS A 685 -34.50 -3.60 14.01
CA HIS A 685 -35.60 -3.12 14.85
C HIS A 685 -35.07 -2.30 16.04
N PRO A 686 -35.65 -1.13 16.37
CA PRO A 686 -35.16 -0.29 17.48
C PRO A 686 -35.14 -0.94 18.86
N GLU A 687 -35.96 -1.96 19.08
CA GLU A 687 -36.01 -2.72 20.35
C GLU A 687 -34.96 -3.85 20.43
N SER A 688 -34.19 -4.07 19.36
CA SER A 688 -33.10 -5.04 19.33
C SER A 688 -32.05 -4.70 20.39
N ARG A 689 -31.60 -5.69 21.18
CA ARG A 689 -30.66 -5.48 22.29
C ARG A 689 -29.19 -5.69 21.91
N ALA A 690 -28.94 -6.17 20.70
CA ALA A 690 -27.62 -6.37 20.11
C ALA A 690 -27.66 -6.11 18.58
N PRO A 691 -26.49 -5.93 17.94
CA PRO A 691 -26.36 -6.02 16.50
C PRO A 691 -26.83 -7.39 16.01
N PHE A 692 -27.44 -7.42 14.82
CA PHE A 692 -27.90 -8.65 14.18
C PHE A 692 -26.83 -9.02 13.14
N HIS A 693 -25.99 -10.02 13.40
CA HIS A 693 -24.96 -10.45 12.45
C HIS A 693 -25.58 -11.47 11.49
N VAL A 694 -25.52 -11.20 10.18
CA VAL A 694 -26.16 -12.02 9.15
C VAL A 694 -25.10 -12.64 8.25
N TYR A 695 -25.23 -13.94 8.02
CA TYR A 695 -24.29 -14.74 7.26
C TYR A 695 -24.91 -15.29 5.97
N HIS A 696 -26.18 -15.68 6.01
CA HIS A 696 -26.82 -16.26 4.83
C HIS A 696 -28.34 -16.04 4.83
N TYR A 697 -28.94 -15.96 3.65
CA TYR A 697 -30.39 -16.01 3.43
C TYR A 697 -30.76 -17.13 2.46
N TRP A 698 -31.66 -18.03 2.87
CA TRP A 698 -32.27 -19.01 1.97
C TRP A 698 -33.76 -18.74 1.80
N ILE A 699 -34.26 -18.85 0.58
CA ILE A 699 -35.68 -18.68 0.28
C ILE A 699 -36.22 -19.95 -0.35
N TYR A 700 -37.10 -20.62 0.39
CA TYR A 700 -37.79 -21.83 -0.05
C TYR A 700 -39.20 -21.52 -0.51
N GLN A 701 -39.71 -22.17 -1.56
CA GLN A 701 -41.11 -22.09 -1.97
C GLN A 701 -41.79 -23.45 -1.98
N ALA A 702 -43.11 -23.45 -1.80
CA ALA A 702 -43.91 -24.64 -2.04
C ALA A 702 -43.76 -25.10 -3.51
N LYS A 703 -43.72 -26.42 -3.70
CA LYS A 703 -43.64 -27.05 -5.03
C LYS A 703 -44.85 -26.74 -5.91
#